data_AF-C1MVH1-F1
#
_entry.id   AF-C1MVH1-F1
#
_cell.length_a   1.000
_cell.length_b   1.000
_cell.length_c   1.000
_cell.angle_alpha   90.00
_cell.angle_beta   90.00
_cell.angle_gamma   90.00
#
_symmetry.space_group_name_H-M   'P 1'
#
loop_
_entity.id
_entity.type
_entity.pdbx_description
1 polymer ?
#
loop_
_entity_poly.entity_id
_entity_poly.type
_entity_poly.pdbx_seq_one_letter_code
_entity_poly.pdbx_strand_id
1 'polypeptide(L)'
;MSDPGDSGSDGDDYEIDTFLPPFANAENKALDGVVREKQRALDALREDTEENRDRVVVMREHLKNVNQELIYTQSRCDAKKKEMDTEAHMKRMSELAIARVREDVAKMEKEEIELGDELATLQTEVHKGNEKLDQFKLLMNWNNEELEQWATASAQKEEDNLALLKYQRADEARVKELTLAIEKMTKTAAKKKAALDDEVTDTQAAQTELDRAAEDFRALHAERQDLVRQWEESVENMKRRDEAIQDASRRFAALKKELRLKKSALDERARFYEQEVANNKEVDASITAAERGMAKMRAEYQVNLKEQTDLQDEVDLLNNTMKSLGRELATENTENASKLAAVEAKKQKLESLKRQLARTELRLENEKIELMTLEERSAELDRIAADNADELDAVRKEAAAHKDLLYKTSQELQRLRDTERGLVAEIDGATSQNKNMTQKIAQLDALVVKQQEQLYNAEFQIQALERQVARAGGARSEDETRVLNAKIAVAEGILNERKAEHDVLVASVKKAEDDLETAKRKNKQLKSATASLGGVINELNLEADSVAKAVKAVVKEKEEKMVAHDVLKLEVKRLRDALNDRSDAVFSLENRKFQLQLSMDERKHEVEVHRELLAAQLKMTREDIHRATLEMKERSMRVGKLQTKFEVLVGRVKRPDGPDGAEFSQAYYVIKAAQEREDMQRRGDELDANIRKAEKEVKALETTLGKINQKNNVFRGSIKPVKDDGDDALTERAALREKLDNAYDKMKFKREEEATLQRDLEASEDRMRRLAEEAEDLDASLAELRDDAAGGEDALREAAEAAARSREELREEQEKYRAKAGLAEGEQGLEELDLTCQELREGTRVAVSELKAVAAAHPALVELLAGHGVKLPGDVGGRAASEQSSYVLQ
;
A
#
# COMPACT_ATOMS: atom_id res chain seq x y z
N MET A 1 -92.93 56.02 49.47
CA MET A 1 -92.59 56.08 50.90
C MET A 1 -92.39 57.56 51.19
N SER A 2 -93.40 58.33 51.63
CA SER A 2 -93.98 58.34 53.00
C SER A 2 -92.85 58.62 54.01
N ASP A 3 -92.75 59.73 54.74
CA ASP A 3 -93.74 60.65 55.34
C ASP A 3 -92.99 61.96 55.80
N PRO A 4 -93.58 62.96 56.50
CA PRO A 4 -93.44 64.40 56.22
C PRO A 4 -93.02 65.23 57.48
N GLY A 5 -93.11 66.56 57.39
CA GLY A 5 -92.92 67.52 58.50
C GLY A 5 -91.69 68.40 58.26
N ASP A 6 -91.71 69.72 58.40
CA ASP A 6 -92.46 70.53 59.34
C ASP A 6 -92.64 71.96 58.78
N SER A 7 -93.80 72.52 59.05
CA SER A 7 -94.20 73.89 58.75
C SER A 7 -93.70 74.82 59.85
N GLY A 8 -92.65 75.60 59.57
CA GLY A 8 -92.21 76.73 60.38
C GLY A 8 -92.57 78.05 59.71
N SER A 9 -93.79 78.53 59.98
CA SER A 9 -94.20 79.91 59.75
C SER A 9 -93.62 80.78 60.86
N ASP A 10 -92.40 81.28 60.68
CA ASP A 10 -91.94 82.52 61.31
C ASP A 10 -91.85 83.55 60.17
N GLY A 11 -92.79 84.46 59.95
CA GLY A 11 -93.48 85.21 61.00
C GLY A 11 -92.56 86.23 61.67
N ASP A 12 -91.31 86.37 61.22
CA ASP A 12 -90.47 87.49 61.60
C ASP A 12 -90.69 88.63 60.59
N ASP A 13 -91.61 89.52 60.95
CA ASP A 13 -91.44 90.95 60.71
C ASP A 13 -90.05 91.34 61.27
N TYR A 14 -88.98 91.06 60.52
CA TYR A 14 -87.75 91.79 60.68
C TYR A 14 -88.09 93.20 60.26
N GLU A 15 -88.41 94.03 61.26
CA GLU A 15 -88.23 95.48 61.20
C GLU A 15 -87.04 95.73 60.29
N ILE A 16 -87.33 96.23 59.08
CA ILE A 16 -86.30 96.54 58.10
C ILE A 16 -85.44 97.57 58.81
N ASP A 17 -84.29 97.13 59.33
CA ASP A 17 -83.36 97.94 60.09
C ASP A 17 -82.79 98.95 59.11
N THR A 18 -83.54 100.05 58.98
CA THR A 18 -83.33 101.06 57.97
C THR A 18 -82.34 101.99 58.61
N PHE A 19 -81.12 101.98 58.09
CA PHE A 19 -80.05 102.82 58.59
C PHE A 19 -80.41 104.33 58.52
N LEU A 20 -81.38 104.69 57.68
CA LEU A 20 -81.86 106.05 57.46
C LEU A 20 -82.55 106.68 58.70
N PRO A 21 -82.41 108.00 58.94
CA PRO A 21 -83.16 108.70 59.98
C PRO A 21 -84.68 108.80 59.69
N PRO A 22 -85.55 108.99 60.70
CA PRO A 22 -87.00 109.15 60.52
C PRO A 22 -87.40 110.31 59.59
N PHE A 23 -86.53 111.33 59.49
CA PHE A 23 -86.71 112.53 58.68
C PHE A 23 -86.05 112.45 57.29
N ALA A 24 -85.54 111.30 56.86
CA ALA A 24 -85.01 111.13 55.51
C ALA A 24 -86.07 111.48 54.45
N ASN A 25 -85.72 112.35 53.50
CA ASN A 25 -86.60 112.76 52.40
C ASN A 25 -86.95 111.54 51.52
N ALA A 26 -88.04 111.66 50.76
CA ALA A 26 -88.54 110.57 49.92
C ALA A 26 -87.47 110.07 48.91
N GLU A 27 -86.64 110.98 48.40
CA GLU A 27 -85.53 110.64 47.50
C GLU A 27 -84.48 109.74 48.15
N ASN A 28 -84.04 110.01 49.39
CA ASN A 28 -83.03 109.18 50.06
C ASN A 28 -83.56 107.80 50.46
N LYS A 29 -84.84 107.72 50.83
CA LYS A 29 -85.52 106.42 51.06
C LYS A 29 -85.65 105.62 49.77
N ALA A 30 -85.96 106.29 48.65
CA ALA A 30 -85.97 105.65 47.34
C ALA A 30 -84.57 105.19 46.92
N LEU A 31 -83.52 105.97 47.18
CA LEU A 31 -82.14 105.62 46.87
C LEU A 31 -81.63 104.43 47.70
N ASP A 32 -81.90 104.36 49.01
CA ASP A 32 -81.54 103.19 49.83
C ASP A 32 -82.28 101.92 49.37
N GLY A 33 -83.55 102.07 48.98
CA GLY A 33 -84.32 101.00 48.31
C GLY A 33 -83.63 100.52 47.03
N VAL A 34 -83.24 101.44 46.15
CA VAL A 34 -82.51 101.12 44.90
C VAL A 34 -81.14 100.51 45.21
N VAL A 35 -80.40 101.01 46.20
CA VAL A 35 -79.09 100.46 46.57
C VAL A 35 -79.24 99.04 47.09
N ARG A 36 -80.20 98.76 47.96
CA ARG A 36 -80.47 97.41 48.48
C ARG A 36 -80.98 96.47 47.38
N GLU A 37 -81.81 96.97 46.47
CA GLU A 37 -82.23 96.20 45.30
C GLU A 37 -81.04 95.88 44.39
N LYS A 38 -80.12 96.84 44.18
CA LYS A 38 -78.86 96.61 43.46
C LYS A 38 -77.90 95.70 44.22
N GLN A 39 -77.89 95.72 45.55
CA GLN A 39 -77.06 94.84 46.38
C GLN A 39 -77.58 93.41 46.32
N ARG A 40 -78.90 93.20 46.47
CA ARG A 40 -79.53 91.90 46.23
C ARG A 40 -79.31 91.40 44.81
N ALA A 41 -79.42 92.30 43.81
CA ALA A 41 -79.11 91.94 42.43
C ALA A 41 -77.63 91.63 42.22
N LEU A 42 -76.71 92.29 42.94
CA LEU A 42 -75.28 91.99 42.89
C LEU A 42 -74.96 90.67 43.59
N ASP A 43 -75.59 90.37 44.71
CA ASP A 43 -75.41 89.10 45.43
C ASP A 43 -75.98 87.94 44.61
N ALA A 44 -77.16 88.11 44.02
CA ALA A 44 -77.70 87.14 43.06
C ALA A 44 -76.79 86.98 41.82
N LEU A 45 -76.25 88.08 41.26
CA LEU A 45 -75.32 88.00 40.15
C LEU A 45 -73.96 87.38 40.55
N ARG A 46 -73.53 87.54 41.81
CA ARG A 46 -72.35 86.90 42.37
C ARG A 46 -72.56 85.40 42.51
N GLU A 47 -73.70 84.98 43.05
CA GLU A 47 -74.10 83.59 43.12
C GLU A 47 -74.19 82.98 41.70
N ASP A 48 -74.87 83.64 40.75
CA ASP A 48 -74.91 83.22 39.35
C ASP A 48 -73.51 83.14 38.71
N THR A 49 -72.61 84.07 39.04
CA THR A 49 -71.24 84.05 38.49
C THR A 49 -70.35 83.00 39.14
N GLU A 50 -70.52 82.72 40.43
CA GLU A 50 -69.87 81.61 41.13
C GLU A 50 -70.38 80.27 40.60
N GLU A 51 -71.69 80.07 40.48
CA GLU A 51 -72.29 78.89 39.85
C GLU A 51 -71.80 78.71 38.41
N ASN A 52 -71.76 79.79 37.62
CA ASN A 52 -71.27 79.71 36.25
C ASN A 52 -69.76 79.44 36.20
N ARG A 53 -68.98 79.94 37.17
CA ARG A 53 -67.54 79.66 37.29
C ARG A 53 -67.31 78.20 37.67
N ASP A 54 -68.05 77.66 38.63
CA ASP A 54 -67.99 76.26 39.03
C ASP A 54 -68.43 75.35 37.90
N ARG A 55 -69.51 75.71 37.20
CA ARG A 55 -69.93 75.03 35.96
C ARG A 55 -68.84 75.07 34.90
N VAL A 56 -68.16 76.19 34.70
CA VAL A 56 -67.03 76.28 33.75
C VAL A 56 -65.86 75.40 34.19
N VAL A 57 -65.56 75.31 35.49
CA VAL A 57 -64.53 74.42 36.03
C VAL A 57 -64.90 72.96 35.76
N VAL A 58 -66.12 72.54 36.10
CA VAL A 58 -66.64 71.19 35.83
C VAL A 58 -66.67 70.90 34.34
N MET A 59 -67.10 71.83 33.50
CA MET A 59 -67.09 71.67 32.05
C MET A 59 -65.67 71.59 31.47
N ARG A 60 -64.70 72.31 32.05
CA ARG A 60 -63.30 72.23 31.64
C ARG A 60 -62.68 70.90 32.04
N GLU A 61 -62.99 70.39 33.23
CA GLU A 61 -62.58 69.07 33.67
C GLU A 61 -63.23 67.97 32.83
N HIS A 62 -64.54 68.08 32.57
CA HIS A 62 -65.24 67.19 31.65
C HIS A 62 -64.64 67.27 30.24
N LEU A 63 -64.29 68.45 29.73
CA LEU A 63 -63.62 68.61 28.43
C LEU A 63 -62.22 67.98 28.43
N LYS A 64 -61.49 68.06 29.55
CA LYS A 64 -60.21 67.37 29.72
C LYS A 64 -60.39 65.85 29.70
N ASN A 65 -61.42 65.34 30.37
CA ASN A 65 -61.77 63.92 30.35
C ASN A 65 -62.24 63.48 28.96
N VAL A 66 -63.05 64.29 28.26
CA VAL A 66 -63.47 64.02 26.88
C VAL A 66 -62.27 64.04 25.93
N ASN A 67 -61.32 64.96 26.10
CA ASN A 67 -60.09 64.96 25.31
C ASN A 67 -59.22 63.74 25.60
N GLN A 68 -59.15 63.32 26.87
CA GLN A 68 -58.44 62.10 27.25
C GLN A 68 -59.12 60.86 26.65
N GLU A 69 -60.44 60.76 26.69
CA GLU A 69 -61.23 59.73 26.00
C GLU A 69 -61.08 59.82 24.48
N LEU A 70 -60.96 61.01 23.90
CA LEU A 70 -60.67 61.20 22.48
C LEU A 70 -59.27 60.66 22.13
N ILE A 71 -58.26 60.94 22.96
CA ILE A 71 -56.91 60.39 22.78
C ILE A 71 -56.93 58.87 22.96
N TYR A 72 -57.65 58.33 23.94
CA TYR A 72 -57.77 56.89 24.14
C TYR A 72 -58.51 56.22 22.98
N THR A 73 -59.60 56.81 22.50
CA THR A 73 -60.32 56.29 21.33
C THR A 73 -59.50 56.44 20.06
N GLN A 74 -58.74 57.52 19.89
CA GLN A 74 -57.82 57.68 18.76
C GLN A 74 -56.68 56.65 18.82
N SER A 75 -56.06 56.45 19.98
CA SER A 75 -55.07 55.39 20.20
C SER A 75 -55.64 54.00 19.93
N ARG A 76 -56.87 53.72 20.38
CA ARG A 76 -57.56 52.46 20.09
C ARG A 76 -57.91 52.31 18.62
N CYS A 77 -58.29 53.40 17.94
CA CYS A 77 -58.54 53.43 16.51
C CYS A 77 -57.24 53.21 15.71
N ASP A 78 -56.12 53.79 16.14
CA ASP A 78 -54.82 53.61 15.49
C ASP A 78 -54.25 52.21 15.74
N ALA A 79 -54.43 51.66 16.94
CA ALA A 79 -54.16 50.26 17.23
C ALA A 79 -55.04 49.36 16.35
N LYS A 80 -56.34 49.64 16.23
CA LYS A 80 -57.25 48.92 15.34
C LYS A 80 -56.88 49.06 13.86
N LYS A 81 -56.39 50.22 13.41
CA LYS A 81 -55.86 50.39 12.05
C LYS A 81 -54.61 49.55 11.84
N LYS A 82 -53.67 49.54 12.79
CA LYS A 82 -52.48 48.67 12.72
C LYS A 82 -52.88 47.19 12.72
N GLU A 83 -53.84 46.79 13.56
CA GLU A 83 -54.41 45.44 13.53
C GLU A 83 -55.03 45.15 12.17
N MET A 84 -55.85 46.04 11.62
CA MET A 84 -56.42 45.91 10.27
C MET A 84 -55.34 45.82 9.18
N ASP A 85 -54.24 46.57 9.29
CA ASP A 85 -53.12 46.50 8.35
C ASP A 85 -52.38 45.17 8.48
N THR A 86 -52.20 44.65 9.71
CA THR A 86 -51.64 43.32 9.94
C THR A 86 -52.57 42.22 9.46
N GLU A 87 -53.89 42.35 9.64
CA GLU A 87 -54.90 41.45 9.11
C GLU A 87 -54.95 41.53 7.59
N ALA A 88 -54.82 42.71 6.99
CA ALA A 88 -54.75 42.90 5.54
C ALA A 88 -53.47 42.28 4.97
N HIS A 89 -52.34 42.41 5.67
CA HIS A 89 -51.09 41.75 5.32
C HIS A 89 -51.21 40.23 5.44
N MET A 90 -51.74 39.70 6.54
CA MET A 90 -51.99 38.26 6.72
C MET A 90 -52.99 37.74 5.68
N LYS A 91 -54.04 38.49 5.39
CA LYS A 91 -55.01 38.19 4.34
C LYS A 91 -54.31 38.15 2.98
N ARG A 92 -53.49 39.14 2.65
CA ARG A 92 -52.70 39.15 1.40
C ARG A 92 -51.75 37.97 1.32
N MET A 93 -51.06 37.62 2.40
CA MET A 93 -50.20 36.43 2.45
C MET A 93 -51.01 35.14 2.28
N SER A 94 -52.19 35.06 2.89
CA SER A 94 -53.11 33.94 2.71
C SER A 94 -53.68 33.89 1.29
N GLU A 95 -53.99 35.03 0.67
CA GLU A 95 -54.46 35.14 -0.72
C GLU A 95 -53.36 34.76 -1.70
N LEU A 96 -52.09 35.12 -1.43
CA LEU A 96 -50.93 34.69 -2.19
C LEU A 96 -50.69 33.18 -2.02
N ALA A 97 -50.82 32.65 -0.81
CA ALA A 97 -50.73 31.21 -0.56
C ALA A 97 -51.88 30.46 -1.25
N ILE A 98 -53.11 30.97 -1.18
CA ILE A 98 -54.27 30.44 -1.89
C ILE A 98 -54.07 30.56 -3.41
N ALA A 99 -53.52 31.66 -3.91
CA ALA A 99 -53.24 31.84 -5.34
C ALA A 99 -52.17 30.85 -5.82
N ARG A 100 -51.12 30.62 -5.02
CA ARG A 100 -50.11 29.60 -5.29
C ARG A 100 -50.72 28.20 -5.26
N VAL A 101 -51.50 27.87 -4.23
CA VAL A 101 -52.21 26.59 -4.15
C VAL A 101 -53.20 26.44 -5.31
N ARG A 102 -53.88 27.50 -5.76
CA ARG A 102 -54.74 27.48 -6.94
C ARG A 102 -53.95 27.29 -8.23
N GLU A 103 -52.76 27.87 -8.34
CA GLU A 103 -51.87 27.65 -9.49
C GLU A 103 -51.37 26.21 -9.49
N ASP A 104 -51.00 25.67 -8.33
CA ASP A 104 -50.59 24.28 -8.17
C ASP A 104 -51.78 23.34 -8.46
N VAL A 105 -52.99 23.63 -7.97
CA VAL A 105 -54.22 22.90 -8.33
C VAL A 105 -54.48 23.00 -9.82
N ALA A 106 -54.35 24.17 -10.46
CA ALA A 106 -54.54 24.32 -11.90
C ALA A 106 -53.48 23.56 -12.71
N LYS A 107 -52.25 23.41 -12.19
CA LYS A 107 -51.22 22.54 -12.78
C LYS A 107 -51.62 21.08 -12.64
N MET A 108 -52.04 20.65 -11.45
CA MET A 108 -52.52 19.28 -11.21
C MET A 108 -53.78 18.96 -12.04
N GLU A 109 -54.71 19.90 -12.21
CA GLU A 109 -55.89 19.77 -13.06
C GLU A 109 -55.50 19.67 -14.54
N LYS A 110 -54.49 20.43 -14.99
CA LYS A 110 -53.94 20.26 -16.34
C LYS A 110 -53.29 18.90 -16.52
N GLU A 111 -52.49 18.45 -15.55
CA GLU A 111 -51.91 17.11 -15.56
C GLU A 111 -53.01 16.04 -15.52
N GLU A 112 -54.10 16.24 -14.77
CA GLU A 112 -55.26 15.34 -14.76
C GLU A 112 -56.01 15.33 -16.09
N ILE A 113 -56.14 16.48 -16.75
CA ILE A 113 -56.71 16.57 -18.11
C ILE A 113 -55.77 15.92 -19.12
N GLU A 114 -54.46 16.14 -19.05
CA GLU A 114 -53.47 15.52 -19.93
C GLU A 114 -53.46 14.01 -19.75
N LEU A 115 -53.45 13.52 -18.51
CA LEU A 115 -53.60 12.09 -18.19
C LEU A 115 -54.98 11.56 -18.60
N GLY A 116 -56.03 12.38 -18.50
CA GLY A 116 -57.38 12.06 -18.95
C GLY A 116 -57.47 11.95 -20.47
N ASP A 117 -56.77 12.80 -21.21
CA ASP A 117 -56.64 12.78 -22.67
C ASP A 117 -55.74 11.60 -23.10
N GLU A 118 -54.67 11.31 -22.38
CA GLU A 118 -53.87 10.09 -22.55
C GLU A 118 -54.71 8.83 -22.27
N LEU A 119 -55.54 8.86 -21.24
CA LEU A 119 -56.47 7.76 -20.94
C LEU A 119 -57.55 7.66 -22.02
N ALA A 120 -58.09 8.78 -22.51
CA ALA A 120 -59.10 8.80 -23.55
C ALA A 120 -58.52 8.36 -24.90
N THR A 121 -57.26 8.70 -25.21
CA THR A 121 -56.55 8.21 -26.39
C THR A 121 -56.26 6.72 -26.24
N LEU A 122 -55.77 6.25 -25.10
CA LEU A 122 -55.62 4.82 -24.80
C LEU A 122 -56.96 4.09 -24.87
N GLN A 123 -58.05 4.64 -24.34
CA GLN A 123 -59.39 4.08 -24.46
C GLN A 123 -59.88 4.09 -25.90
N THR A 124 -59.57 5.13 -26.67
CA THR A 124 -59.89 5.18 -28.10
C THR A 124 -59.04 4.17 -28.89
N GLU A 125 -57.80 3.94 -28.51
CA GLU A 125 -56.93 2.89 -29.07
C GLU A 125 -57.43 1.50 -28.69
N VAL A 126 -57.88 1.32 -27.46
CA VAL A 126 -58.55 0.09 -27.00
C VAL A 126 -59.89 -0.09 -27.72
N HIS A 127 -60.66 0.97 -27.95
CA HIS A 127 -61.90 0.92 -28.71
C HIS A 127 -61.65 0.65 -30.19
N LYS A 128 -60.66 1.28 -30.82
CA LYS A 128 -60.19 0.95 -32.17
C LYS A 128 -59.64 -0.46 -32.23
N GLY A 129 -58.97 -0.90 -31.18
CA GLY A 129 -58.49 -2.27 -31.00
C GLY A 129 -59.65 -3.24 -30.88
N ASN A 130 -60.71 -2.89 -30.15
CA ASN A 130 -61.93 -3.65 -30.00
C ASN A 130 -62.79 -3.62 -31.27
N GLU A 131 -62.86 -2.51 -32.00
CA GLU A 131 -63.50 -2.42 -33.32
C GLU A 131 -62.72 -3.23 -34.34
N LYS A 132 -61.38 -3.21 -34.32
CA LYS A 132 -60.56 -4.13 -35.10
C LYS A 132 -60.80 -5.57 -34.68
N LEU A 133 -60.95 -5.83 -33.38
CA LEU A 133 -61.25 -7.15 -32.85
C LEU A 133 -62.67 -7.60 -33.22
N ASP A 134 -63.63 -6.67 -33.34
CA ASP A 134 -65.00 -6.95 -33.77
C ASP A 134 -65.09 -7.06 -35.29
N GLN A 135 -64.32 -6.27 -36.06
CA GLN A 135 -64.06 -6.50 -37.49
C GLN A 135 -63.37 -7.85 -37.69
N PHE A 136 -62.42 -8.22 -36.83
CA PHE A 136 -61.83 -9.55 -36.80
C PHE A 136 -62.84 -10.60 -36.35
N LYS A 137 -63.83 -10.31 -35.51
CA LYS A 137 -64.93 -11.23 -35.19
C LYS A 137 -65.93 -11.36 -36.33
N LEU A 138 -66.17 -10.31 -37.11
CA LEU A 138 -67.06 -10.30 -38.27
C LEU A 138 -66.38 -10.99 -39.45
N LEU A 139 -65.10 -10.71 -39.66
CA LEU A 139 -64.20 -11.47 -40.52
C LEU A 139 -64.05 -12.88 -39.98
N MET A 140 -63.97 -13.09 -38.67
CA MET A 140 -63.92 -14.43 -38.07
C MET A 140 -65.23 -15.13 -38.32
N ASN A 141 -66.39 -14.48 -38.23
CA ASN A 141 -67.73 -15.04 -38.50
C ASN A 141 -67.90 -15.36 -39.98
N TRP A 142 -67.47 -14.48 -40.89
CA TRP A 142 -67.44 -14.75 -42.32
C TRP A 142 -66.44 -15.88 -42.63
N ASN A 143 -65.22 -15.78 -42.09
CA ASN A 143 -64.25 -16.85 -42.08
C ASN A 143 -64.76 -18.07 -41.33
N ASN A 144 -65.78 -18.01 -40.46
CA ASN A 144 -66.38 -19.10 -39.67
C ASN A 144 -67.49 -19.75 -40.47
N GLU A 145 -68.21 -19.03 -41.31
CA GLU A 145 -69.13 -19.59 -42.29
C GLU A 145 -68.31 -20.25 -43.43
N GLU A 146 -67.21 -19.61 -43.83
CA GLU A 146 -66.18 -20.22 -44.67
C GLU A 146 -65.47 -21.36 -43.89
N LEU A 147 -65.21 -21.18 -42.58
CA LEU A 147 -64.56 -22.17 -41.72
C LEU A 147 -65.51 -23.33 -41.53
N GLU A 148 -66.82 -23.16 -41.37
CA GLU A 148 -67.81 -24.23 -41.17
C GLU A 148 -67.92 -25.09 -42.43
N GLN A 149 -67.75 -24.49 -43.61
CA GLN A 149 -67.54 -25.22 -44.86
C GLN A 149 -66.16 -25.90 -44.89
N TRP A 150 -65.10 -25.22 -44.40
CA TRP A 150 -63.77 -25.80 -44.17
C TRP A 150 -63.67 -26.68 -42.94
N ALA A 151 -64.70 -26.83 -42.09
CA ALA A 151 -64.72 -27.41 -40.75
C ALA A 151 -65.83 -28.43 -40.60
N THR A 152 -66.65 -28.62 -41.62
CA THR A 152 -67.12 -29.96 -41.97
C THR A 152 -65.99 -30.75 -42.63
N ALA A 153 -65.20 -30.10 -43.51
CA ALA A 153 -63.96 -30.68 -44.07
C ALA A 153 -62.82 -30.78 -43.03
N SER A 154 -62.70 -29.78 -42.15
CA SER A 154 -61.79 -29.75 -41.00
C SER A 154 -62.33 -30.64 -39.92
N ALA A 155 -63.61 -30.73 -39.53
CA ALA A 155 -64.08 -31.70 -38.53
C ALA A 155 -63.65 -33.14 -38.81
N GLN A 156 -63.55 -33.58 -40.06
CA GLN A 156 -62.95 -34.87 -40.41
C GLN A 156 -61.42 -34.92 -40.26
N LYS A 157 -60.71 -33.80 -40.43
CA LYS A 157 -59.30 -33.59 -40.06
C LYS A 157 -59.07 -33.18 -38.60
N GLU A 158 -60.08 -32.70 -37.88
CA GLU A 158 -60.16 -32.11 -36.55
C GLU A 158 -60.67 -33.14 -35.56
N GLU A 159 -61.24 -34.26 -36.01
CA GLU A 159 -61.33 -35.50 -35.24
C GLU A 159 -59.93 -36.15 -35.13
N ASP A 160 -59.14 -36.13 -36.22
CA ASP A 160 -57.68 -36.39 -36.20
C ASP A 160 -56.92 -35.28 -35.42
N ASN A 161 -57.30 -34.01 -35.58
CA ASN A 161 -56.68 -32.87 -34.90
C ASN A 161 -57.17 -32.71 -33.45
N LEU A 162 -58.27 -33.32 -33.00
CA LEU A 162 -58.78 -33.40 -31.62
C LEU A 162 -58.09 -34.53 -30.88
N ALA A 163 -57.66 -35.59 -31.57
CA ALA A 163 -56.63 -36.48 -31.07
C ALA A 163 -55.31 -35.72 -30.92
N LEU A 164 -54.90 -34.93 -31.92
CA LEU A 164 -53.72 -34.05 -31.80
C LEU A 164 -53.88 -32.93 -30.77
N LEU A 165 -55.07 -32.35 -30.51
CA LEU A 165 -55.36 -31.27 -29.55
C LEU A 165 -55.63 -31.82 -28.14
N LYS A 166 -56.07 -33.08 -27.99
CA LYS A 166 -55.93 -33.82 -26.72
C LYS A 166 -54.46 -34.07 -26.44
N TYR A 167 -53.67 -34.49 -27.45
CA TYR A 167 -52.20 -34.54 -27.32
C TYR A 167 -51.60 -33.15 -27.13
N GLN A 168 -52.15 -32.08 -27.71
CA GLN A 168 -51.61 -30.72 -27.65
C GLN A 168 -52.00 -30.02 -26.35
N ARG A 169 -53.17 -30.31 -25.77
CA ARG A 169 -53.54 -29.89 -24.40
C ARG A 169 -52.81 -30.73 -23.37
N ALA A 170 -52.59 -32.02 -23.62
CA ALA A 170 -51.67 -32.82 -22.84
C ALA A 170 -50.24 -32.29 -22.99
N ASP A 171 -49.82 -31.83 -24.17
CA ASP A 171 -48.52 -31.23 -24.47
C ASP A 171 -48.43 -29.79 -23.98
N GLU A 172 -49.51 -29.04 -23.84
CA GLU A 172 -49.54 -27.70 -23.25
C GLU A 172 -49.51 -27.80 -21.73
N ALA A 173 -50.19 -28.80 -21.15
CA ALA A 173 -50.03 -29.18 -19.76
C ALA A 173 -48.61 -29.73 -19.54
N ARG A 174 -48.08 -30.54 -20.47
CA ARG A 174 -46.68 -31.00 -20.49
C ARG A 174 -45.75 -29.82 -20.68
N VAL A 175 -46.07 -28.81 -21.47
CA VAL A 175 -45.22 -27.64 -21.73
C VAL A 175 -45.27 -26.73 -20.53
N LYS A 176 -46.40 -26.56 -19.85
CA LYS A 176 -46.46 -25.85 -18.56
C LYS A 176 -45.74 -26.62 -17.44
N GLU A 177 -45.89 -27.94 -17.37
CA GLU A 177 -45.13 -28.82 -16.47
C GLU A 177 -43.64 -28.76 -16.81
N LEU A 178 -43.27 -28.82 -18.09
CA LEU A 178 -41.92 -28.73 -18.61
C LEU A 178 -41.38 -27.32 -18.47
N THR A 179 -42.18 -26.27 -18.49
CA THR A 179 -41.76 -24.88 -18.31
C THR A 179 -41.56 -24.58 -16.84
N LEU A 180 -42.44 -25.09 -15.96
CA LEU A 180 -42.22 -25.09 -14.52
C LEU A 180 -41.04 -26.00 -14.16
N ALA A 181 -40.86 -27.13 -14.85
CA ALA A 181 -39.70 -27.99 -14.72
C ALA A 181 -38.48 -27.31 -15.31
N ILE A 182 -38.56 -26.54 -16.38
CA ILE A 182 -37.45 -25.74 -16.92
C ILE A 182 -37.12 -24.65 -15.92
N GLU A 183 -38.09 -23.96 -15.32
CA GLU A 183 -37.85 -22.92 -14.33
C GLU A 183 -37.26 -23.51 -13.04
N LYS A 184 -37.80 -24.64 -12.56
CA LYS A 184 -37.21 -25.41 -11.46
C LYS A 184 -35.83 -25.90 -11.84
N MET A 185 -35.64 -26.44 -13.03
CA MET A 185 -34.37 -26.97 -13.54
C MET A 185 -33.38 -25.85 -13.80
N THR A 186 -33.83 -24.64 -14.11
CA THR A 186 -33.03 -23.42 -14.32
C THR A 186 -32.66 -22.84 -12.98
N LYS A 187 -33.56 -22.85 -11.99
CA LYS A 187 -33.23 -22.54 -10.59
C LYS A 187 -32.29 -23.59 -10.01
N THR A 188 -32.48 -24.88 -10.28
CA THR A 188 -31.54 -25.91 -9.86
C THR A 188 -30.25 -25.83 -10.65
N ALA A 189 -30.26 -25.46 -11.94
CA ALA A 189 -29.06 -25.25 -12.74
C ALA A 189 -28.32 -24.00 -12.27
N ALA A 190 -29.01 -22.93 -11.88
CA ALA A 190 -28.43 -21.75 -11.26
C ALA A 190 -27.88 -22.08 -9.87
N LYS A 191 -28.60 -22.86 -9.05
CA LYS A 191 -28.09 -23.36 -7.76
C LYS A 191 -26.93 -24.33 -7.94
N LYS A 192 -26.96 -25.19 -8.97
CA LYS A 192 -25.88 -26.12 -9.32
C LYS A 192 -24.72 -25.40 -9.97
N LYS A 193 -24.95 -24.30 -10.66
CA LYS A 193 -23.94 -23.42 -11.20
C LYS A 193 -23.28 -22.63 -10.08
N ALA A 194 -24.07 -22.06 -9.15
CA ALA A 194 -23.54 -21.46 -7.93
C ALA A 194 -22.76 -22.50 -7.10
N ALA A 195 -23.31 -23.69 -6.87
CA ALA A 195 -22.59 -24.76 -6.19
C ALA A 195 -21.37 -25.27 -6.99
N LEU A 196 -21.40 -25.21 -8.33
CA LEU A 196 -20.25 -25.53 -9.18
C LEU A 196 -19.22 -24.43 -9.09
N ASP A 197 -19.63 -23.16 -9.04
CA ASP A 197 -18.74 -22.02 -8.90
C ASP A 197 -18.10 -22.07 -7.50
N ASP A 198 -18.87 -22.38 -6.45
CA ASP A 198 -18.41 -22.64 -5.09
C ASP A 198 -17.43 -23.83 -5.08
N GLU A 199 -17.80 -24.98 -5.64
CA GLU A 199 -16.91 -26.15 -5.77
C GLU A 199 -15.69 -25.86 -6.64
N VAL A 200 -15.78 -25.01 -7.66
CA VAL A 200 -14.64 -24.57 -8.48
C VAL A 200 -13.75 -23.67 -7.65
N THR A 201 -14.29 -22.77 -6.84
CA THR A 201 -13.50 -21.95 -5.91
C THR A 201 -12.84 -22.80 -4.84
N ASP A 202 -13.54 -23.79 -4.29
CA ASP A 202 -13.00 -24.74 -3.31
C ASP A 202 -11.97 -25.66 -3.95
N THR A 203 -12.17 -26.10 -5.19
CA THR A 203 -11.21 -26.92 -5.95
C THR A 203 -10.00 -26.08 -6.34
N GLN A 204 -10.17 -24.81 -6.70
CA GLN A 204 -9.07 -23.88 -6.95
C GLN A 204 -8.30 -23.59 -5.66
N ALA A 205 -9.00 -23.39 -4.55
CA ALA A 205 -8.37 -23.24 -3.23
C ALA A 205 -7.59 -24.50 -2.86
N ALA A 206 -8.20 -25.68 -2.97
CA ALA A 206 -7.54 -26.96 -2.77
C ALA A 206 -6.38 -27.18 -3.76
N GLN A 207 -6.50 -26.73 -5.01
CA GLN A 207 -5.42 -26.79 -5.99
C GLN A 207 -4.28 -25.85 -5.59
N THR A 208 -4.56 -24.63 -5.11
CA THR A 208 -3.53 -23.74 -4.59
C THR A 208 -2.88 -24.28 -3.32
N GLU A 209 -3.64 -24.94 -2.45
CA GLU A 209 -3.11 -25.64 -1.28
C GLU A 209 -2.27 -26.86 -1.70
N LEU A 210 -2.66 -27.59 -2.73
CA LEU A 210 -1.90 -28.71 -3.30
C LEU A 210 -0.65 -28.24 -4.02
N ASP A 211 -0.70 -27.13 -4.75
CA ASP A 211 0.46 -26.52 -5.42
C ASP A 211 1.43 -26.01 -4.36
N ARG A 212 0.94 -25.36 -3.31
CA ARG A 212 1.74 -24.96 -2.15
C ARG A 212 2.31 -26.16 -1.41
N ALA A 213 1.52 -27.21 -1.18
CA ALA A 213 2.00 -28.45 -0.59
C ALA A 213 3.02 -29.14 -1.50
N ALA A 214 2.89 -29.06 -2.83
CA ALA A 214 3.85 -29.59 -3.78
C ALA A 214 5.15 -28.77 -3.80
N GLU A 215 5.07 -27.44 -3.66
CA GLU A 215 6.22 -26.57 -3.44
C GLU A 215 6.91 -26.90 -2.11
N ASP A 216 6.16 -27.05 -1.03
CA ASP A 216 6.67 -27.48 0.27
C ASP A 216 7.28 -28.90 0.18
N PHE A 217 6.66 -29.84 -0.56
CA PHE A 217 7.23 -31.16 -0.79
C PHE A 217 8.53 -31.10 -1.61
N ARG A 218 8.62 -30.21 -2.61
CA ARG A 218 9.88 -29.99 -3.36
C ARG A 218 10.95 -29.39 -2.46
N ALA A 219 10.58 -28.43 -1.60
CA ALA A 219 11.48 -27.83 -0.62
C ALA A 219 11.97 -28.88 0.39
N LEU A 220 11.06 -29.63 1.01
CA LEU A 220 11.38 -30.74 1.92
C LEU A 220 12.18 -31.85 1.21
N HIS A 221 11.92 -32.11 -0.07
CA HIS A 221 12.69 -33.08 -0.85
C HIS A 221 14.10 -32.57 -1.13
N ALA A 222 14.28 -31.29 -1.44
CA ALA A 222 15.58 -30.65 -1.58
C ALA A 222 16.35 -30.67 -0.25
N GLU A 223 15.70 -30.29 0.86
CA GLU A 223 16.26 -30.38 2.21
C GLU A 223 16.62 -31.83 2.57
N ARG A 224 15.78 -32.80 2.23
CA ARG A 224 16.08 -34.23 2.40
C ARG A 224 17.28 -34.65 1.56
N GLN A 225 17.37 -34.22 0.29
CA GLN A 225 18.53 -34.51 -0.55
C GLN A 225 19.80 -33.88 0.02
N ASP A 226 19.73 -32.65 0.53
CA ASP A 226 20.85 -31.99 1.19
C ASP A 226 21.25 -32.71 2.47
N LEU A 227 20.29 -33.16 3.28
CA LEU A 227 20.56 -33.96 4.47
C LEU A 227 21.14 -35.32 4.13
N VAL A 228 20.65 -35.97 3.07
CA VAL A 228 21.22 -37.23 2.55
C VAL A 228 22.64 -36.98 2.06
N ARG A 229 22.91 -35.90 1.34
CA ARG A 229 24.26 -35.54 0.89
C ARG A 229 25.18 -35.27 2.08
N GLN A 230 24.73 -34.53 3.09
CA GLN A 230 25.48 -34.29 4.32
C GLN A 230 25.73 -35.61 5.08
N TRP A 231 24.76 -36.52 5.10
CA TRP A 231 24.91 -37.83 5.71
C TRP A 231 25.87 -38.72 4.91
N GLU A 232 25.77 -38.74 3.58
CA GLU A 232 26.70 -39.44 2.68
C GLU A 232 28.12 -38.90 2.86
N GLU A 233 28.30 -37.59 2.93
CA GLU A 233 29.58 -36.95 3.21
C GLU A 233 30.10 -37.31 4.61
N SER A 234 29.21 -37.39 5.61
CA SER A 234 29.56 -37.85 6.97
C SER A 234 30.00 -39.32 6.97
N VAL A 235 29.27 -40.19 6.25
CA VAL A 235 29.59 -41.61 6.08
C VAL A 235 30.89 -41.79 5.28
N GLU A 236 31.12 -40.99 4.24
CA GLU A 236 32.36 -41.03 3.47
C GLU A 236 33.54 -40.54 4.31
N ASN A 237 33.36 -39.47 5.09
CA ASN A 237 34.36 -39.03 6.06
C ASN A 237 34.62 -40.08 7.14
N MET A 238 33.59 -40.79 7.60
CA MET A 238 33.73 -41.90 8.53
C MET A 238 34.49 -43.07 7.88
N LYS A 239 34.17 -43.45 6.63
CA LYS A 239 34.91 -44.46 5.87
C LYS A 239 36.37 -44.06 5.67
N ARG A 240 36.66 -42.81 5.28
CA ARG A 240 38.03 -42.29 5.15
C ARG A 240 38.77 -42.34 6.49
N ARG A 241 38.09 -42.05 7.60
CA ARG A 241 38.65 -42.20 8.96
C ARG A 241 38.89 -43.66 9.31
N ASP A 242 37.97 -44.57 8.99
CA ASP A 242 38.12 -46.01 9.23
C ASP A 242 39.26 -46.59 8.38
N GLU A 243 39.39 -46.20 7.10
CA GLU A 243 40.51 -46.54 6.24
C GLU A 243 41.82 -45.99 6.80
N ALA A 244 41.84 -44.72 7.25
CA ALA A 244 43.01 -44.15 7.92
C ALA A 244 43.36 -44.87 9.22
N ILE A 245 42.37 -45.32 10.01
CA ILE A 245 42.56 -46.12 11.22
C ILE A 245 43.08 -47.51 10.85
N GLN A 246 42.55 -48.14 9.80
CA GLN A 246 43.03 -49.43 9.31
C GLN A 246 44.46 -49.33 8.80
N ASP A 247 44.80 -48.30 8.03
CA ASP A 247 46.16 -48.06 7.55
C ASP A 247 47.11 -47.71 8.69
N ALA A 248 46.67 -46.91 9.67
CA ALA A 248 47.43 -46.68 10.90
C ALA A 248 47.63 -47.99 11.69
N SER A 249 46.61 -48.85 11.76
CA SER A 249 46.67 -50.16 12.40
C SER A 249 47.58 -51.13 11.66
N ARG A 250 47.57 -51.13 10.32
CA ARG A 250 48.48 -51.91 9.46
C ARG A 250 49.92 -51.42 9.62
N ARG A 251 50.15 -50.11 9.61
CA ARG A 251 51.46 -49.50 9.89
C ARG A 251 51.94 -49.84 11.30
N PHE A 252 51.05 -49.79 12.29
CA PHE A 252 51.37 -50.18 13.66
C PHE A 252 51.69 -51.68 13.76
N ALA A 253 50.93 -52.55 13.10
CA ALA A 253 51.21 -53.98 13.03
C ALA A 253 52.53 -54.29 12.31
N ALA A 254 52.81 -53.59 11.21
CA ALA A 254 54.07 -53.68 10.47
C ALA A 254 55.26 -53.23 11.35
N LEU A 255 55.16 -52.06 11.99
CA LEU A 255 56.17 -51.56 12.94
C LEU A 255 56.34 -52.50 14.14
N LYS A 256 55.26 -53.11 14.64
CA LYS A 256 55.31 -54.10 15.73
C LYS A 256 55.97 -55.41 15.27
N LYS A 257 55.75 -55.83 14.02
CA LYS A 257 56.43 -56.97 13.40
C LYS A 257 57.91 -56.68 13.17
N GLU A 258 58.25 -55.50 12.65
CA GLU A 258 59.64 -55.04 12.51
C GLU A 258 60.34 -54.95 13.87
N LEU A 259 59.67 -54.43 14.90
CA LEU A 259 60.21 -54.40 16.25
C LEU A 259 60.45 -55.81 16.79
N ARG A 260 59.54 -56.76 16.53
CA ARG A 260 59.74 -58.18 16.89
C ARG A 260 60.90 -58.80 16.13
N LEU A 261 61.04 -58.55 14.82
CA LEU A 261 62.15 -59.05 14.01
C LEU A 261 63.49 -58.42 14.42
N LYS A 262 63.52 -57.12 14.73
CA LYS A 262 64.72 -56.46 15.27
C LYS A 262 65.07 -56.99 16.66
N LYS A 263 64.08 -57.27 17.51
CA LYS A 263 64.31 -57.94 18.80
C LYS A 263 64.82 -59.37 18.62
N SER A 264 64.23 -60.18 17.76
CA SER A 264 64.72 -61.55 17.51
C SER A 264 66.12 -61.54 16.91
N ALA A 265 66.42 -60.63 15.97
CA ALA A 265 67.75 -60.47 15.41
C ALA A 265 68.77 -60.00 16.47
N LEU A 266 68.38 -59.13 17.41
CA LEU A 266 69.22 -58.74 18.55
C LEU A 266 69.44 -59.92 19.50
N ASP A 267 68.40 -60.70 19.80
CA ASP A 267 68.49 -61.89 20.65
C ASP A 267 69.35 -62.98 19.99
N GLU A 268 69.22 -63.20 18.68
CA GLU A 268 70.07 -64.10 17.90
C GLU A 268 71.52 -63.62 17.87
N ARG A 269 71.76 -62.31 17.71
CA ARG A 269 73.10 -61.73 17.73
C ARG A 269 73.72 -61.78 19.12
N ALA A 270 72.92 -61.64 20.18
CA ALA A 270 73.35 -61.84 21.56
C ALA A 270 73.72 -63.30 21.84
N ARG A 271 72.89 -64.26 21.41
CA ARG A 271 73.19 -65.70 21.51
C ARG A 271 74.43 -66.09 20.70
N PHE A 272 74.57 -65.57 19.48
CA PHE A 272 75.77 -65.79 18.67
C PHE A 272 77.02 -65.23 19.35
N TYR A 273 76.92 -64.03 19.92
CA TYR A 273 78.03 -63.46 20.70
C TYR A 273 78.39 -64.30 21.93
N GLU A 274 77.40 -64.76 22.70
CA GLU A 274 77.63 -65.67 23.84
C GLU A 274 78.27 -66.99 23.41
N GLN A 275 77.83 -67.54 22.28
CA GLN A 275 78.37 -68.78 21.74
C GLN A 275 79.80 -68.62 21.21
N GLU A 276 80.12 -67.51 20.54
CA GLU A 276 81.49 -67.18 20.14
C GLU A 276 82.42 -66.95 21.34
N VAL A 277 81.92 -66.32 22.42
CA VAL A 277 82.68 -66.19 23.67
C VAL A 277 82.93 -67.55 24.33
N ALA A 278 81.96 -68.47 24.29
CA ALA A 278 82.14 -69.83 24.78
C ALA A 278 83.13 -70.63 23.92
N ASN A 279 83.02 -70.52 22.60
CA ASN A 279 83.90 -71.20 21.65
C ASN A 279 85.35 -70.74 21.80
N ASN A 280 85.58 -69.43 21.96
CA ASN A 280 86.92 -68.90 22.23
C ASN A 280 87.53 -69.48 23.53
N LYS A 281 86.73 -69.63 24.59
CA LYS A 281 87.20 -70.28 25.84
C LYS A 281 87.55 -71.75 25.65
N GLU A 282 86.80 -72.47 24.83
CA GLU A 282 87.05 -73.88 24.55
C GLU A 282 88.30 -74.08 23.68
N VAL A 283 88.51 -73.20 22.70
CA VAL A 283 89.73 -73.17 21.87
C VAL A 283 90.96 -72.88 22.73
N ASP A 284 90.91 -71.89 23.64
CA ASP A 284 92.02 -71.59 24.55
C ASP A 284 92.36 -72.78 25.47
N ALA A 285 91.34 -73.52 25.95
CA ALA A 285 91.53 -74.73 26.74
C ALA A 285 92.17 -75.87 25.92
N SER A 286 91.77 -76.01 24.65
CA SER A 286 92.37 -77.00 23.73
C SER A 286 93.82 -76.67 23.41
N ILE A 287 94.16 -75.40 23.19
CA ILE A 287 95.53 -74.95 22.94
C ILE A 287 96.42 -75.29 24.16
N THR A 288 95.97 -74.97 25.38
CA THR A 288 96.73 -75.29 26.59
C THR A 288 96.88 -76.79 26.85
N ALA A 289 95.91 -77.62 26.44
CA ALA A 289 96.04 -79.07 26.52
C ALA A 289 97.05 -79.62 25.49
N ALA A 290 97.01 -79.11 24.25
CA ALA A 290 97.94 -79.50 23.19
C ALA A 290 99.38 -79.12 23.51
N GLU A 291 99.62 -77.94 24.09
CA GLU A 291 100.95 -77.50 24.54
C GLU A 291 101.54 -78.43 25.62
N ARG A 292 100.72 -78.86 26.58
CA ARG A 292 101.14 -79.85 27.59
C ARG A 292 101.44 -81.22 26.97
N GLY A 293 100.63 -81.66 26.01
CA GLY A 293 100.87 -82.90 25.26
C GLY A 293 102.19 -82.88 24.49
N MET A 294 102.48 -81.78 23.79
CA MET A 294 103.75 -81.59 23.08
C MET A 294 104.97 -81.60 24.01
N ALA A 295 104.87 -80.99 25.19
CA ALA A 295 105.95 -81.02 26.18
C ALA A 295 106.25 -82.45 26.66
N LYS A 296 105.21 -83.27 26.87
CA LYS A 296 105.34 -84.67 27.29
C LYS A 296 106.00 -85.54 26.22
N MET A 297 105.57 -85.41 24.95
CA MET A 297 106.15 -86.18 23.84
C MET A 297 107.63 -85.85 23.60
N ARG A 298 108.06 -84.59 23.82
CA ARG A 298 109.48 -84.22 23.74
C ARG A 298 110.33 -84.89 24.82
N ALA A 299 109.78 -85.08 26.02
CA ALA A 299 110.47 -85.78 27.10
C ALA A 299 110.57 -87.29 26.81
N GLU A 300 109.50 -87.91 26.32
CA GLU A 300 109.48 -89.34 25.97
C GLU A 300 110.45 -89.65 24.81
N TYR A 301 110.53 -88.78 23.79
CA TYR A 301 111.48 -88.95 22.68
C TYR A 301 112.95 -88.93 23.14
N GLN A 302 113.30 -88.08 24.10
CA GLN A 302 114.66 -88.01 24.68
C GLN A 302 115.04 -89.29 25.44
N VAL A 303 114.08 -89.96 26.06
CA VAL A 303 114.31 -91.24 26.76
C VAL A 303 114.53 -92.36 25.76
N ASN A 304 113.63 -92.50 24.77
CA ASN A 304 113.72 -93.55 23.76
C ASN A 304 115.02 -93.46 22.93
N LEU A 305 115.54 -92.26 22.69
CA LEU A 305 116.81 -92.06 21.98
C LEU A 305 118.01 -92.66 22.74
N LYS A 306 117.98 -92.63 24.08
CA LYS A 306 119.02 -93.26 24.92
C LYS A 306 118.91 -94.78 24.93
N GLU A 307 117.69 -95.31 25.01
CA GLU A 307 117.47 -96.77 24.95
C GLU A 307 117.93 -97.35 23.60
N GLN A 308 117.74 -96.61 22.51
CA GLN A 308 118.20 -97.02 21.19
C GLN A 308 119.74 -97.11 21.11
N THR A 309 120.46 -96.16 21.72
CA THR A 309 121.93 -96.20 21.71
C THR A 309 122.48 -97.37 22.53
N ASP A 310 121.86 -97.68 23.67
CA ASP A 310 122.28 -98.79 24.53
C ASP A 310 122.07 -100.16 23.83
N LEU A 311 120.95 -100.32 23.11
CA LEU A 311 120.67 -101.53 22.32
C LEU A 311 121.62 -101.70 21.14
N GLN A 312 122.08 -100.61 20.53
CA GLN A 312 123.03 -100.67 19.42
C GLN A 312 124.39 -101.21 19.89
N ASP A 313 124.85 -100.82 21.08
CA ASP A 313 126.09 -101.30 21.67
C ASP A 313 126.02 -102.79 22.04
N GLU A 314 124.86 -103.30 22.49
CA GLU A 314 124.62 -104.73 22.73
C GLU A 314 124.72 -105.57 21.44
N VAL A 315 124.17 -105.06 20.33
CA VAL A 315 124.19 -105.75 19.03
C VAL A 315 125.63 -105.88 18.50
N ASP A 316 126.46 -104.86 18.68
CA ASP A 316 127.85 -104.88 18.21
C ASP A 316 128.73 -105.85 19.02
N LEU A 317 128.44 -106.03 20.32
CA LEU A 317 129.03 -107.08 21.16
C LEU A 317 128.64 -108.48 20.67
N LEU A 318 127.36 -108.73 20.42
CA LEU A 318 126.85 -110.02 19.92
C LEU A 318 127.44 -110.36 18.55
N ASN A 319 127.58 -109.39 17.66
CA ASN A 319 128.11 -109.60 16.32
C ASN A 319 129.60 -110.01 16.33
N ASN A 320 130.37 -109.53 17.31
CA ASN A 320 131.76 -109.94 17.51
C ASN A 320 131.87 -111.35 18.09
N THR A 321 130.97 -111.76 19.00
CA THR A 321 130.95 -113.14 19.52
C THR A 321 130.55 -114.17 18.45
N MET A 322 129.60 -113.82 17.57
CA MET A 322 129.15 -114.69 16.49
C MET A 322 130.24 -114.96 15.45
N LYS A 323 131.11 -113.97 15.17
CA LYS A 323 132.26 -114.14 14.26
C LYS A 323 133.35 -115.05 14.83
N SER A 324 133.46 -115.18 16.16
CA SER A 324 134.36 -116.14 16.82
C SER A 324 133.82 -117.56 16.72
N LEU A 325 132.54 -117.76 17.05
CA LEU A 325 131.87 -119.07 16.95
C LEU A 325 131.87 -119.61 15.51
N GLY A 326 131.75 -118.72 14.52
CA GLY A 326 131.86 -119.08 13.10
C GLY A 326 133.24 -119.65 12.71
N ARG A 327 134.32 -119.29 13.42
CA ARG A 327 135.67 -119.85 13.18
C ARG A 327 135.85 -121.22 13.83
N GLU A 328 135.24 -121.48 14.99
CA GLU A 328 135.28 -122.78 15.67
C GLU A 328 134.46 -123.85 14.93
N LEU A 329 133.33 -123.47 14.32
CA LEU A 329 132.50 -124.36 13.51
C LEU A 329 133.23 -124.85 12.24
N ALA A 330 134.11 -124.02 11.67
CA ALA A 330 134.89 -124.38 10.49
C ALA A 330 135.97 -125.43 10.82
N THR A 331 136.55 -125.39 12.03
CA THR A 331 137.49 -126.41 12.51
C THR A 331 136.81 -127.74 12.85
N GLU A 332 135.61 -127.71 13.42
CA GLU A 332 134.81 -128.92 13.70
C GLU A 332 134.41 -129.67 12.41
N ASN A 333 134.10 -128.95 11.32
CA ASN A 333 133.77 -129.59 10.05
C ASN A 333 134.97 -130.32 9.41
N THR A 334 136.20 -129.84 9.65
CA THR A 334 137.41 -130.56 9.21
C THR A 334 137.69 -131.82 10.03
N GLU A 335 137.21 -131.90 11.28
CA GLU A 335 137.30 -133.11 12.12
C GLU A 335 136.17 -134.13 11.88
N ASN A 336 134.97 -133.67 11.51
CA ASN A 336 133.87 -134.59 11.19
C ASN A 336 134.11 -135.33 9.85
N ALA A 337 134.82 -134.71 8.92
CA ALA A 337 135.28 -135.37 7.70
C ALA A 337 136.31 -136.49 7.98
N SER A 338 137.18 -136.32 8.99
CA SER A 338 138.17 -137.35 9.37
C SER A 338 137.59 -138.50 10.20
N LYS A 339 136.47 -138.29 10.90
CA LYS A 339 135.76 -139.33 11.67
C LYS A 339 134.79 -140.18 10.83
N LEU A 340 134.21 -139.66 9.75
CA LEU A 340 133.39 -140.46 8.82
C LEU A 340 134.23 -141.49 8.03
N ALA A 341 135.50 -141.17 7.75
CA ALA A 341 136.48 -142.11 7.17
C ALA A 341 136.81 -143.31 8.07
N ALA A 342 136.48 -143.28 9.38
CA ALA A 342 136.66 -144.42 10.27
C ALA A 342 135.45 -145.38 10.27
N VAL A 343 134.26 -144.92 9.85
CA VAL A 343 133.04 -145.75 9.76
C VAL A 343 133.01 -146.58 8.47
N GLU A 344 133.81 -146.17 7.47
CA GLU A 344 134.15 -146.97 6.29
C GLU A 344 134.73 -148.36 6.66
N ALA A 345 135.42 -148.53 7.80
CA ALA A 345 136.25 -149.71 8.05
C ALA A 345 135.51 -150.97 8.59
N LYS A 346 134.29 -150.86 9.14
CA LYS A 346 133.56 -152.02 9.70
C LYS A 346 132.56 -152.67 8.74
N LYS A 347 132.03 -151.95 7.74
CA LYS A 347 131.15 -152.53 6.70
C LYS A 347 131.87 -152.91 5.40
N GLN A 348 133.12 -152.46 5.21
CA GLN A 348 134.06 -152.98 4.21
C GLN A 348 134.66 -154.36 4.55
N LYS A 349 134.21 -155.05 5.61
CA LYS A 349 134.70 -156.39 5.98
C LYS A 349 133.68 -157.52 5.85
N LEU A 350 132.46 -157.17 5.46
CA LEU A 350 131.55 -158.12 4.84
C LEU A 350 131.29 -157.66 3.41
N GLU A 351 132.40 -157.65 2.70
CA GLU A 351 132.43 -158.46 1.50
C GLU A 351 131.75 -157.78 0.32
N SER A 352 132.51 -156.97 -0.43
CA SER A 352 133.99 -157.00 -0.55
C SER A 352 134.59 -158.39 -0.85
N LEU A 353 133.74 -159.40 -1.12
CA LEU A 353 134.03 -160.54 -1.97
C LEU A 353 133.27 -160.47 -3.32
N LYS A 354 132.34 -159.51 -3.51
CA LYS A 354 131.74 -159.26 -4.85
C LYS A 354 131.92 -157.84 -5.40
N ARG A 355 132.31 -156.86 -4.59
CA ARG A 355 133.06 -155.70 -5.09
C ARG A 355 134.52 -156.10 -5.23
N GLN A 356 134.91 -156.75 -6.33
CA GLN A 356 136.30 -156.73 -6.82
C GLN A 356 136.51 -157.24 -8.26
N LEU A 357 135.50 -157.20 -9.13
CA LEU A 357 135.72 -157.22 -10.58
C LEU A 357 134.45 -156.70 -11.27
N ALA A 358 134.45 -155.70 -12.12
CA ALA A 358 135.40 -154.66 -12.49
C ALA A 358 134.52 -153.68 -13.29
N ARG A 359 134.56 -152.37 -13.06
CA ARG A 359 135.68 -151.49 -13.44
C ARG A 359 136.15 -151.69 -14.89
N THR A 360 135.19 -151.67 -15.81
CA THR A 360 135.23 -151.21 -17.21
C THR A 360 133.96 -151.79 -17.82
N GLU A 361 132.86 -151.05 -17.97
CA GLU A 361 132.53 -150.44 -19.27
C GLU A 361 131.44 -149.37 -19.10
N LEU A 362 131.86 -148.19 -18.61
CA LEU A 362 131.29 -146.94 -19.09
C LEU A 362 131.82 -146.80 -20.53
N ARG A 363 130.93 -146.70 -21.54
CA ARG A 363 131.24 -146.43 -22.96
C ARG A 363 131.43 -147.68 -23.87
N LEU A 364 130.44 -148.55 -23.94
CA LEU A 364 130.02 -149.34 -25.12
C LEU A 364 128.67 -150.02 -24.76
N GLU A 365 127.60 -149.82 -25.54
CA GLU A 365 126.36 -150.66 -25.69
C GLU A 365 125.32 -149.76 -26.40
N ASN A 366 125.55 -149.29 -27.64
CA ASN A 366 125.55 -150.11 -28.84
C ASN A 366 126.92 -150.13 -29.56
N GLU A 367 127.83 -150.99 -29.12
CA GLU A 367 128.13 -152.18 -29.93
C GLU A 367 127.53 -153.37 -29.17
N LYS A 368 126.93 -154.31 -29.90
CA LYS A 368 126.45 -155.64 -29.44
C LYS A 368 125.21 -155.58 -28.53
N ILE A 369 123.99 -155.97 -28.94
CA ILE A 369 123.57 -157.24 -29.53
C ILE A 369 124.22 -158.38 -28.74
N GLU A 370 123.44 -158.95 -27.83
CA GLU A 370 123.16 -160.40 -27.76
C GLU A 370 123.88 -161.01 -26.56
N LEU A 371 123.48 -162.12 -25.95
CA LEU A 371 122.44 -163.12 -26.11
C LEU A 371 122.42 -163.76 -24.70
N MET A 372 121.27 -164.18 -24.19
CA MET A 372 120.95 -165.60 -24.18
C MET A 372 122.15 -166.49 -23.83
N THR A 373 122.03 -167.11 -22.66
CA THR A 373 121.91 -168.57 -22.54
C THR A 373 123.17 -169.31 -22.94
N LEU A 374 123.64 -170.16 -22.05
CA LEU A 374 123.36 -171.59 -22.20
C LEU A 374 123.83 -172.27 -20.92
N GLU A 375 122.92 -172.97 -20.28
CA GLU A 375 122.86 -174.43 -20.32
C GLU A 375 123.78 -175.04 -19.30
N GLU A 376 123.18 -175.96 -18.57
CA GLU A 376 123.88 -177.02 -17.87
C GLU A 376 124.89 -176.47 -16.85
N ARG A 377 124.58 -176.51 -15.57
CA ARG A 377 124.10 -177.70 -14.88
C ARG A 377 124.36 -177.35 -13.42
N SER A 378 123.38 -177.59 -12.57
CA SER A 378 123.46 -178.74 -11.67
C SER A 378 124.64 -178.64 -10.71
N ALA A 379 124.40 -178.65 -9.42
CA ALA A 379 123.53 -179.63 -8.82
C ALA A 379 122.64 -178.93 -7.80
N GLU A 380 121.40 -179.40 -7.76
CA GLU A 380 120.40 -179.14 -6.73
C GLU A 380 119.33 -178.09 -7.13
N LEU A 381 118.30 -178.36 -7.93
CA LEU A 381 117.81 -179.56 -8.63
C LEU A 381 117.64 -180.91 -7.92
N ASP A 382 117.71 -181.00 -6.59
CA ASP A 382 117.22 -182.22 -5.90
C ASP A 382 116.30 -181.93 -4.71
N ARG A 383 116.36 -180.74 -4.08
CA ARG A 383 115.58 -180.54 -2.85
C ARG A 383 114.39 -179.59 -2.89
N ILE A 384 114.41 -178.52 -3.68
CA ILE A 384 113.32 -177.51 -3.61
C ILE A 384 112.48 -177.45 -4.90
N ALA A 385 112.81 -178.31 -5.87
CA ALA A 385 111.87 -178.77 -6.90
C ALA A 385 110.86 -179.80 -6.34
N ALA A 386 111.04 -180.30 -5.11
CA ALA A 386 110.09 -181.19 -4.46
C ALA A 386 108.97 -180.42 -3.73
N ASP A 387 109.31 -179.34 -3.00
CA ASP A 387 108.30 -178.62 -2.18
C ASP A 387 107.46 -177.59 -2.99
N ASN A 388 107.97 -177.10 -4.12
CA ASN A 388 107.24 -176.18 -5.02
C ASN A 388 106.27 -176.89 -6.01
N ALA A 389 106.19 -178.22 -6.01
CA ALA A 389 105.30 -178.96 -6.92
C ALA A 389 103.87 -179.14 -6.37
N ASP A 390 103.71 -179.25 -5.04
CA ASP A 390 102.40 -179.57 -4.43
C ASP A 390 101.56 -178.33 -4.09
N GLU A 391 102.17 -177.16 -3.87
CA GLU A 391 101.41 -175.90 -3.63
C GLU A 391 101.01 -175.17 -4.93
N LEU A 392 101.64 -175.47 -6.08
CA LEU A 392 101.36 -174.78 -7.35
C LEU A 392 100.17 -175.37 -8.15
N ASP A 393 99.78 -176.62 -7.88
CA ASP A 393 98.67 -177.29 -8.56
C ASP A 393 97.29 -176.99 -7.94
N ALA A 394 97.25 -176.58 -6.66
CA ALA A 394 96.02 -176.17 -5.99
C ALA A 394 95.50 -174.81 -6.48
N VAL A 395 96.40 -173.83 -6.70
CA VAL A 395 96.02 -172.46 -7.08
C VAL A 395 95.70 -172.35 -8.58
N ARG A 396 96.28 -173.20 -9.45
CA ARG A 396 95.95 -173.23 -10.88
C ARG A 396 94.52 -173.67 -11.19
N LYS A 397 93.88 -174.44 -10.31
CA LYS A 397 92.45 -174.81 -10.45
C LYS A 397 91.49 -173.67 -10.12
N GLU A 398 91.87 -172.74 -9.22
CA GLU A 398 91.03 -171.60 -8.85
C GLU A 398 91.02 -170.49 -9.92
N ALA A 399 92.12 -170.33 -10.69
CA ALA A 399 92.20 -169.32 -11.74
C ALA A 399 91.37 -169.62 -13.01
N ALA A 400 91.06 -170.89 -13.29
CA ALA A 400 90.29 -171.29 -14.47
C ALA A 400 88.77 -171.01 -14.30
N ALA A 401 88.23 -171.16 -13.09
CA ALA A 401 86.80 -170.95 -12.81
C ALA A 401 86.37 -169.47 -12.97
N HIS A 402 87.27 -168.53 -12.71
CA HIS A 402 86.98 -167.09 -12.82
C HIS A 402 86.95 -166.56 -14.26
N LYS A 403 87.54 -167.26 -15.24
CA LYS A 403 87.52 -166.85 -16.65
C LYS A 403 86.18 -167.11 -17.34
N ASP A 404 85.48 -168.19 -16.94
CA ASP A 404 84.17 -168.55 -17.50
C ASP A 404 83.02 -167.65 -16.98
N LEU A 405 83.13 -167.16 -15.74
CA LEU A 405 82.17 -166.19 -15.17
C LEU A 405 82.21 -164.83 -15.90
N LEU A 406 83.39 -164.44 -16.40
CA LEU A 406 83.60 -163.16 -17.07
C LEU A 406 82.99 -163.11 -18.48
N TYR A 407 82.83 -164.26 -19.14
CA TYR A 407 82.25 -164.31 -20.49
C TYR A 407 80.71 -164.20 -20.47
N LYS A 408 80.04 -164.75 -19.45
CA LYS A 408 78.58 -164.70 -19.30
C LYS A 408 78.08 -163.29 -18.96
N THR A 409 78.76 -162.58 -18.07
CA THR A 409 78.42 -161.20 -17.68
C THR A 409 78.62 -160.19 -18.82
N SER A 410 79.55 -160.47 -19.74
CA SER A 410 79.78 -159.63 -20.92
C SER A 410 78.65 -159.75 -21.97
N GLN A 411 78.00 -160.91 -22.09
CA GLN A 411 76.82 -161.08 -22.96
C GLN A 411 75.57 -160.36 -22.42
N GLU A 412 75.36 -160.36 -21.10
CA GLU A 412 74.25 -159.61 -20.48
C GLU A 412 74.43 -158.09 -20.63
N LEU A 413 75.68 -157.60 -20.53
CA LEU A 413 76.00 -156.19 -20.74
C LEU A 413 75.65 -155.70 -22.16
N GLN A 414 75.87 -156.53 -23.18
CA GLN A 414 75.58 -156.15 -24.56
C GLN A 414 74.07 -156.05 -24.82
N ARG A 415 73.27 -156.94 -24.21
CA ARG A 415 71.81 -156.92 -24.36
C ARG A 415 71.18 -155.67 -23.75
N LEU A 416 71.70 -155.20 -22.61
CA LEU A 416 71.27 -153.96 -21.95
C LEU A 416 71.62 -152.70 -22.77
N ARG A 417 72.76 -152.70 -23.50
CA ARG A 417 73.14 -151.60 -24.40
C ARG A 417 72.22 -151.46 -25.62
N ASP A 418 71.70 -152.57 -26.13
CA ASP A 418 70.77 -152.52 -27.27
C ASP A 418 69.39 -151.99 -26.84
N THR A 419 68.93 -152.29 -25.62
CA THR A 419 67.69 -151.68 -25.07
C THR A 419 67.85 -150.19 -24.77
N GLU A 420 69.02 -149.76 -24.30
CA GLU A 420 69.34 -148.35 -24.07
C GLU A 420 69.25 -147.53 -25.37
N ARG A 421 69.78 -148.05 -26.48
CA ARG A 421 69.68 -147.39 -27.79
C ARG A 421 68.24 -147.20 -28.28
N GLY A 422 67.36 -148.17 -28.00
CA GLY A 422 65.94 -148.07 -28.34
C GLY A 422 65.24 -146.92 -27.60
N LEU A 423 65.47 -146.80 -26.29
CA LEU A 423 64.89 -145.74 -25.46
C LEU A 423 65.45 -144.35 -25.82
N VAL A 424 66.73 -144.25 -26.18
CA VAL A 424 67.33 -142.98 -26.65
C VAL A 424 66.66 -142.49 -27.93
N ALA A 425 66.34 -143.38 -28.87
CA ALA A 425 65.65 -143.00 -30.11
C ALA A 425 64.21 -142.50 -29.85
N GLU A 426 63.49 -143.06 -28.87
CA GLU A 426 62.17 -142.58 -28.46
C GLU A 426 62.25 -141.21 -27.76
N ILE A 427 63.27 -140.99 -26.93
CA ILE A 427 63.53 -139.70 -26.26
C ILE A 427 63.84 -138.60 -27.29
N ASP A 428 64.63 -138.91 -28.31
CA ASP A 428 64.96 -137.96 -29.39
C ASP A 428 63.73 -137.61 -30.24
N GLY A 429 62.83 -138.58 -30.47
CA GLY A 429 61.53 -138.34 -31.09
C GLY A 429 60.62 -137.42 -30.26
N ALA A 430 60.50 -137.69 -28.96
CA ALA A 430 59.68 -136.91 -28.04
C ALA A 430 60.23 -135.49 -27.83
N THR A 431 61.55 -135.31 -27.75
CA THR A 431 62.19 -133.99 -27.62
C THR A 431 62.03 -133.14 -28.89
N SER A 432 62.07 -133.74 -30.08
CA SER A 432 61.76 -133.05 -31.33
C SER A 432 60.30 -132.55 -31.36
N GLN A 433 59.36 -133.37 -30.90
CA GLN A 433 57.95 -132.99 -30.80
C GLN A 433 57.74 -131.86 -29.77
N ASN A 434 58.46 -131.90 -28.65
CA ASN A 434 58.46 -130.85 -27.63
C ASN A 434 58.99 -129.52 -28.19
N LYS A 435 60.08 -129.54 -28.96
CA LYS A 435 60.61 -128.33 -29.62
C LYS A 435 59.60 -127.68 -30.57
N ASN A 436 58.84 -128.48 -31.32
CA ASN A 436 57.78 -127.98 -32.20
C ASN A 436 56.63 -127.33 -31.41
N MET A 437 56.23 -127.93 -30.28
CA MET A 437 55.23 -127.34 -29.39
C MET A 437 55.73 -126.05 -28.73
N THR A 438 56.99 -126.00 -28.30
CA THR A 438 57.62 -124.78 -27.77
C THR A 438 57.68 -123.66 -28.81
N GLN A 439 57.99 -123.97 -30.07
CA GLN A 439 57.92 -122.99 -31.15
C GLN A 439 56.49 -122.48 -31.39
N LYS A 440 55.48 -123.35 -31.24
CA LYS A 440 54.07 -122.95 -31.36
C LYS A 440 53.64 -122.04 -30.21
N ILE A 441 54.11 -122.31 -28.99
CA ILE A 441 53.92 -121.44 -27.82
C ILE A 441 54.58 -120.09 -28.05
N ALA A 442 55.84 -120.06 -28.50
CA ALA A 442 56.54 -118.81 -28.80
C ALA A 442 55.84 -117.97 -29.88
N GLN A 443 55.23 -118.61 -30.90
CA GLN A 443 54.41 -117.93 -31.90
C GLN A 443 53.12 -117.34 -31.31
N LEU A 444 52.48 -118.03 -30.38
CA LEU A 444 51.28 -117.55 -29.69
C LEU A 444 51.62 -116.43 -28.70
N ASP A 445 52.73 -116.53 -27.97
CA ASP A 445 53.21 -115.48 -27.07
C ASP A 445 53.57 -114.21 -27.84
N ALA A 446 54.21 -114.34 -29.01
CA ALA A 446 54.48 -113.20 -29.89
C ALA A 446 53.18 -112.53 -30.38
N LEU A 447 52.13 -113.31 -30.65
CA LEU A 447 50.81 -112.79 -30.99
C LEU A 447 50.14 -112.07 -29.81
N VAL A 448 50.27 -112.60 -28.58
CA VAL A 448 49.74 -111.98 -27.37
C VAL A 448 50.45 -110.66 -27.08
N VAL A 449 51.78 -110.60 -27.19
CA VAL A 449 52.53 -109.34 -27.03
C VAL A 449 52.11 -108.31 -28.08
N LYS A 450 51.94 -108.74 -29.33
CA LYS A 450 51.47 -107.85 -30.41
C LYS A 450 50.03 -107.37 -30.18
N GLN A 451 49.17 -108.21 -29.61
CA GLN A 451 47.82 -107.82 -29.18
C GLN A 451 47.85 -106.88 -27.97
N GLN A 452 48.77 -107.04 -27.03
CA GLN A 452 48.98 -106.13 -25.91
C GLN A 452 49.52 -104.78 -26.38
N GLU A 453 50.44 -104.73 -27.35
CA GLU A 453 50.89 -103.48 -27.97
C GLU A 453 49.74 -102.78 -28.72
N GLN A 454 48.89 -103.54 -29.41
CA GLN A 454 47.69 -103.00 -30.06
C GLN A 454 46.67 -102.48 -29.04
N LEU A 455 46.47 -103.20 -27.92
CA LEU A 455 45.62 -102.74 -26.82
C LEU A 455 46.19 -101.50 -26.16
N TYR A 456 47.49 -101.44 -25.90
CA TYR A 456 48.14 -100.28 -25.29
C TYR A 456 48.10 -99.05 -26.22
N ASN A 457 48.28 -99.25 -27.53
CA ASN A 457 48.12 -98.19 -28.52
C ASN A 457 46.66 -97.74 -28.64
N ALA A 458 45.70 -98.67 -28.57
CA ALA A 458 44.28 -98.35 -28.55
C ALA A 458 43.90 -97.62 -27.26
N GLU A 459 44.39 -98.03 -26.09
CA GLU A 459 44.19 -97.38 -24.79
C GLU A 459 44.83 -95.99 -24.76
N PHE A 460 46.01 -95.82 -25.35
CA PHE A 460 46.65 -94.51 -25.48
C PHE A 460 45.85 -93.59 -26.41
N GLN A 461 45.34 -94.11 -27.53
CA GLN A 461 44.45 -93.36 -28.43
C GLN A 461 43.11 -93.05 -27.76
N ILE A 462 42.55 -93.98 -26.98
CA ILE A 462 41.34 -93.77 -26.18
C ILE A 462 41.60 -92.69 -25.13
N GLN A 463 42.71 -92.70 -24.40
CA GLN A 463 43.05 -91.64 -23.43
C GLN A 463 43.29 -90.28 -24.10
N ALA A 464 43.89 -90.27 -25.30
CA ALA A 464 44.05 -89.05 -26.09
C ALA A 464 42.71 -88.49 -26.56
N LEU A 465 41.81 -89.36 -27.04
CA LEU A 465 40.45 -89.03 -27.44
C LEU A 465 39.59 -88.64 -26.23
N GLU A 466 39.72 -89.29 -25.07
CA GLU A 466 39.07 -88.93 -23.82
C GLU A 466 39.54 -87.57 -23.33
N ARG A 467 40.83 -87.22 -23.47
CA ARG A 467 41.33 -85.86 -23.21
C ARG A 467 40.84 -84.83 -24.23
N GLN A 468 40.58 -85.24 -25.47
CA GLN A 468 39.99 -84.37 -26.50
C GLN A 468 38.48 -84.18 -26.30
N VAL A 469 37.77 -85.23 -25.92
CA VAL A 469 36.33 -85.25 -25.59
C VAL A 469 36.07 -84.56 -24.27
N ALA A 470 36.92 -84.71 -23.26
CA ALA A 470 36.88 -83.92 -22.03
C ALA A 470 37.09 -82.43 -22.32
N ARG A 471 38.01 -82.09 -23.23
CA ARG A 471 38.19 -80.70 -23.70
C ARG A 471 37.02 -80.18 -24.53
N ALA A 472 36.46 -80.99 -25.42
CA ALA A 472 35.29 -80.64 -26.23
C ALA A 472 33.99 -80.57 -25.40
N GLY A 473 33.91 -81.35 -24.31
CA GLY A 473 32.83 -81.39 -23.34
C GLY A 473 32.94 -80.40 -22.19
N GLY A 474 33.96 -79.52 -22.20
CA GLY A 474 34.06 -78.37 -21.29
C GLY A 474 34.99 -78.51 -20.08
N ALA A 475 35.62 -79.67 -19.86
CA ALA A 475 36.63 -79.83 -18.82
C ALA A 475 37.97 -79.26 -19.28
N ARG A 476 38.32 -78.08 -18.74
CA ARG A 476 39.64 -77.44 -18.90
C ARG A 476 40.46 -77.63 -17.61
N SER A 477 41.78 -77.42 -17.69
CA SER A 477 42.65 -77.46 -16.50
C SER A 477 42.19 -76.42 -15.47
N GLU A 478 42.35 -76.68 -14.16
CA GLU A 478 41.90 -75.77 -13.09
C GLU A 478 42.40 -74.33 -13.30
N ASP A 479 43.64 -74.18 -13.77
CA ASP A 479 44.25 -72.88 -14.12
C ASP A 479 43.58 -72.21 -15.32
N GLU A 480 43.23 -72.96 -16.37
CA GLU A 480 42.49 -72.43 -17.51
C GLU A 480 41.07 -72.03 -17.11
N THR A 481 40.36 -72.85 -16.33
CA THR A 481 39.04 -72.48 -15.79
C THR A 481 39.11 -71.26 -14.89
N ARG A 482 40.16 -71.09 -14.07
CA ARG A 482 40.35 -69.88 -13.26
C ARG A 482 40.56 -68.64 -14.13
N VAL A 483 41.41 -68.74 -15.15
CA VAL A 483 41.69 -67.62 -16.06
C VAL A 483 40.45 -67.29 -16.90
N LEU A 484 39.69 -68.28 -17.35
CA LEU A 484 38.47 -68.07 -18.13
C LEU A 484 37.34 -67.55 -17.25
N ASN A 485 37.16 -68.06 -16.03
CA ASN A 485 36.18 -67.52 -15.09
C ASN A 485 36.57 -66.10 -14.64
N ALA A 486 37.86 -65.78 -14.52
CA ALA A 486 38.29 -64.41 -14.29
C ALA A 486 38.00 -63.51 -15.50
N LYS A 487 38.23 -63.99 -16.73
CA LYS A 487 37.87 -63.26 -17.96
C LYS A 487 36.36 -63.12 -18.13
N ILE A 488 35.58 -64.13 -17.75
CA ILE A 488 34.11 -64.12 -17.75
C ILE A 488 33.62 -63.13 -16.69
N ALA A 489 34.16 -63.15 -15.47
CA ALA A 489 33.80 -62.20 -14.42
C ALA A 489 34.14 -60.75 -14.82
N VAL A 490 35.28 -60.53 -15.49
CA VAL A 490 35.62 -59.21 -16.05
C VAL A 490 34.67 -58.83 -17.19
N ALA A 491 34.36 -59.75 -18.10
CA ALA A 491 33.43 -59.49 -19.21
C ALA A 491 31.98 -59.29 -18.73
N GLU A 492 31.55 -60.01 -17.69
CA GLU A 492 30.25 -59.86 -17.02
C GLU A 492 30.21 -58.56 -16.23
N GLY A 493 31.31 -58.16 -15.58
CA GLY A 493 31.46 -56.85 -14.95
C GLY A 493 31.29 -55.72 -15.96
N ILE A 494 32.02 -55.77 -17.08
CA ILE A 494 31.91 -54.80 -18.17
C ILE A 494 30.50 -54.82 -18.78
N LEU A 495 29.90 -55.99 -18.97
CA LEU A 495 28.54 -56.12 -19.50
C LEU A 495 27.52 -55.51 -18.54
N ASN A 496 27.66 -55.73 -17.23
CA ASN A 496 26.76 -55.19 -16.22
C ASN A 496 26.94 -53.67 -16.06
N GLU A 497 28.17 -53.16 -16.13
CA GLU A 497 28.42 -51.71 -16.21
C GLU A 497 27.78 -51.10 -17.46
N ARG A 498 27.98 -51.71 -18.64
CA ARG A 498 27.36 -51.23 -19.89
C ARG A 498 25.84 -51.35 -19.88
N LYS A 499 25.27 -52.38 -19.25
CA LYS A 499 23.82 -52.51 -19.04
C LYS A 499 23.31 -51.43 -18.09
N ALA A 500 24.00 -51.17 -16.98
CA ALA A 500 23.63 -50.11 -16.05
C ALA A 500 23.71 -48.72 -16.71
N GLU A 501 24.78 -48.45 -17.48
CA GLU A 501 24.89 -47.24 -18.28
C GLU A 501 23.77 -47.13 -19.32
N HIS A 502 23.45 -48.23 -20.01
CA HIS A 502 22.35 -48.28 -20.97
C HIS A 502 21.00 -48.01 -20.29
N ASP A 503 20.72 -48.63 -19.15
CA ASP A 503 19.48 -48.44 -18.40
C ASP A 503 19.34 -46.99 -17.90
N VAL A 504 20.44 -46.39 -17.44
CA VAL A 504 20.48 -44.96 -17.06
C VAL A 504 20.25 -44.06 -18.27
N LEU A 505 20.84 -44.36 -19.42
CA LEU A 505 20.62 -43.62 -20.67
C LEU A 505 19.18 -43.78 -21.18
N VAL A 506 18.59 -44.96 -21.10
CA VAL A 506 17.19 -45.20 -21.48
C VAL A 506 16.26 -44.43 -20.54
N ALA A 507 16.54 -44.43 -19.23
CA ALA A 507 15.78 -43.65 -18.26
C ALA A 507 15.90 -42.14 -18.51
N SER A 508 17.10 -41.65 -18.86
CA SER A 508 17.33 -40.23 -19.13
C SER A 508 16.69 -39.78 -20.45
N VAL A 509 16.74 -40.60 -21.49
CA VAL A 509 16.03 -40.37 -22.76
C VAL A 509 14.53 -40.33 -22.53
N LYS A 510 13.98 -41.31 -21.79
CA LYS A 510 12.55 -41.33 -21.47
C LYS A 510 12.12 -40.10 -20.67
N LYS A 511 12.93 -39.68 -19.69
CA LYS A 511 12.68 -38.43 -18.95
C LYS A 511 12.73 -37.20 -19.87
N ALA A 512 13.70 -37.14 -20.78
CA ALA A 512 13.80 -36.04 -21.75
C ALA A 512 12.62 -36.04 -22.75
N GLU A 513 12.09 -37.19 -23.14
CA GLU A 513 10.89 -37.32 -23.96
C GLU A 513 9.63 -36.84 -23.22
N ASP A 514 9.47 -37.23 -21.95
CA ASP A 514 8.37 -36.76 -21.09
C ASP A 514 8.46 -35.24 -20.85
N ASP A 515 9.66 -34.71 -20.59
CA ASP A 515 9.93 -33.27 -20.45
C ASP A 515 9.65 -32.52 -21.77
N LEU A 516 10.00 -33.09 -22.92
CA LEU A 516 9.67 -32.53 -24.23
C LEU A 516 8.16 -32.51 -24.47
N GLU A 517 7.44 -33.57 -24.11
CA GLU A 517 6.00 -33.66 -24.31
C GLU A 517 5.25 -32.67 -23.41
N THR A 518 5.67 -32.53 -22.15
CA THR A 518 5.13 -31.52 -21.23
C THR A 518 5.43 -30.10 -21.72
N ALA A 519 6.64 -29.83 -22.21
CA ALA A 519 6.99 -28.54 -22.83
C ALA A 519 6.14 -28.25 -24.07
N LYS A 520 5.89 -29.24 -24.93
CA LYS A 520 5.00 -29.10 -26.10
C LYS A 520 3.56 -28.79 -25.69
N ARG A 521 3.03 -29.45 -24.65
CA ARG A 521 1.69 -29.19 -24.11
C ARG A 521 1.59 -27.77 -23.54
N LYS A 522 2.57 -27.34 -22.74
CA LYS A 522 2.66 -25.96 -22.22
C LYS A 522 2.74 -24.94 -23.35
N ASN A 523 3.54 -25.18 -24.38
CA ASN A 523 3.64 -24.30 -25.54
C ASN A 523 2.31 -24.19 -26.29
N LYS A 524 1.59 -25.31 -26.46
CA LYS A 524 0.23 -25.29 -27.07
C LYS A 524 -0.77 -24.49 -26.22
N GLN A 525 -0.74 -24.66 -24.90
CA GLN A 525 -1.57 -23.88 -23.97
C GLN A 525 -1.24 -22.39 -24.07
N LEU A 526 0.05 -22.02 -24.00
CA LEU A 526 0.51 -20.64 -24.13
C LEU A 526 0.09 -20.04 -25.48
N LYS A 527 0.24 -20.76 -26.60
CA LYS A 527 -0.24 -20.29 -27.90
C LYS A 527 -1.75 -20.05 -27.93
N SER A 528 -2.54 -20.93 -27.30
CA SER A 528 -3.99 -20.73 -27.20
C SER A 528 -4.34 -19.51 -26.34
N ALA A 529 -3.61 -19.29 -25.23
CA ALA A 529 -3.78 -18.14 -24.35
C ALA A 529 -3.35 -16.84 -25.04
N THR A 530 -2.27 -16.85 -25.82
CA THR A 530 -1.86 -15.71 -26.64
C THR A 530 -2.90 -15.39 -27.71
N ALA A 531 -3.50 -16.41 -28.33
CA ALA A 531 -4.56 -16.21 -29.32
C ALA A 531 -5.83 -15.63 -28.67
N SER A 532 -6.24 -16.12 -27.49
CA SER A 532 -7.39 -15.58 -26.76
C SER A 532 -7.14 -14.15 -26.28
N LEU A 533 -5.95 -13.88 -25.73
CA LEU A 533 -5.54 -12.51 -25.34
C LEU A 533 -5.47 -11.59 -26.55
N GLY A 534 -5.00 -12.06 -27.71
CA GLY A 534 -5.05 -11.30 -28.96
C GLY A 534 -6.48 -10.96 -29.39
N GLY A 535 -7.43 -11.89 -29.20
CA GLY A 535 -8.86 -11.64 -29.40
C GLY A 535 -9.40 -10.54 -28.47
N VAL A 536 -9.10 -10.64 -27.18
CA VAL A 536 -9.50 -9.64 -26.16
C VAL A 536 -8.88 -8.27 -26.45
N ILE A 537 -7.60 -8.21 -26.85
CA ILE A 537 -6.95 -6.95 -27.23
C ILE A 537 -7.64 -6.32 -28.43
N ASN A 538 -8.02 -7.12 -29.44
CA ASN A 538 -8.74 -6.60 -30.60
C ASN A 538 -10.14 -6.08 -30.22
N GLU A 539 -10.85 -6.76 -29.33
CA GLU A 539 -12.15 -6.31 -28.81
C GLU A 539 -12.01 -5.00 -28.04
N LEU A 540 -11.05 -4.90 -27.11
CA LEU A 540 -10.75 -3.68 -26.36
C LEU A 540 -10.33 -2.52 -27.27
N ASN A 541 -9.57 -2.78 -28.34
CA ASN A 541 -9.22 -1.75 -29.31
C ASN A 541 -10.45 -1.25 -30.08
N LEU A 542 -11.39 -2.16 -30.42
CA LEU A 542 -12.62 -1.81 -31.13
C LEU A 542 -13.56 -1.01 -30.21
N GLU A 543 -13.65 -1.38 -28.94
CA GLU A 543 -14.33 -0.59 -27.91
C GLU A 543 -13.69 0.79 -27.74
N ALA A 544 -12.37 0.87 -27.60
CA ALA A 544 -11.64 2.12 -27.48
C ALA A 544 -11.88 3.05 -28.69
N ASP A 545 -11.86 2.51 -29.91
CA ASP A 545 -12.17 3.27 -31.14
C ASP A 545 -13.63 3.75 -31.17
N SER A 546 -14.57 2.93 -30.70
CA SER A 546 -15.98 3.31 -30.62
C SER A 546 -16.20 4.44 -29.61
N VAL A 547 -15.55 4.35 -28.44
CA VAL A 547 -15.59 5.38 -27.39
C VAL A 547 -14.91 6.65 -27.89
N ALA A 548 -13.76 6.56 -28.56
CA ALA A 548 -13.08 7.72 -29.13
C ALA A 548 -13.96 8.45 -30.17
N LYS A 549 -14.69 7.71 -31.01
CA LYS A 549 -15.67 8.30 -31.95
C LYS A 549 -16.83 8.96 -31.21
N ALA A 550 -17.37 8.33 -30.17
CA ALA A 550 -18.44 8.89 -29.36
C ALA A 550 -17.99 10.19 -28.66
N VAL A 551 -16.79 10.19 -28.06
CA VAL A 551 -16.19 11.38 -27.45
C VAL A 551 -16.02 12.50 -28.48
N LYS A 552 -15.53 12.19 -29.69
CA LYS A 552 -15.40 13.18 -30.76
C LYS A 552 -16.76 13.76 -31.19
N ALA A 553 -17.82 12.96 -31.19
CA ALA A 553 -19.18 13.44 -31.48
C ALA A 553 -19.68 14.38 -30.38
N VAL A 554 -19.49 14.02 -29.10
CA VAL A 554 -19.88 14.86 -27.95
C VAL A 554 -19.09 16.18 -27.94
N VAL A 555 -17.80 16.16 -28.28
CA VAL A 555 -16.99 17.39 -28.38
C VAL A 555 -17.55 18.31 -29.47
N LYS A 556 -17.91 17.78 -30.64
CA LYS A 556 -18.57 18.59 -31.69
C LYS A 556 -19.91 19.15 -31.23
N GLU A 557 -20.74 18.34 -30.58
CA GLU A 557 -22.04 18.81 -30.06
C GLU A 557 -21.84 19.92 -29.00
N LYS A 558 -20.81 19.80 -28.14
CA LYS A 558 -20.44 20.84 -27.20
C LYS A 558 -20.04 22.13 -27.93
N GLU A 559 -19.19 22.03 -28.96
CA GLU A 559 -18.77 23.17 -29.77
C GLU A 559 -19.97 23.86 -30.45
N GLU A 560 -20.89 23.08 -31.04
CA GLU A 560 -22.13 23.59 -31.64
C GLU A 560 -23.00 24.31 -30.61
N LYS A 561 -23.16 23.73 -29.40
CA LYS A 561 -23.91 24.38 -28.30
C LYS A 561 -23.22 25.64 -27.79
N MET A 562 -21.89 25.68 -27.73
CA MET A 562 -21.16 26.90 -27.36
C MET A 562 -21.39 28.01 -28.39
N VAL A 563 -21.33 27.68 -29.69
CA VAL A 563 -21.64 28.65 -30.75
C VAL A 563 -23.10 29.12 -30.65
N ALA A 564 -24.06 28.20 -30.42
CA ALA A 564 -25.46 28.57 -30.23
C ALA A 564 -25.66 29.48 -28.99
N HIS A 565 -24.96 29.20 -27.89
CA HIS A 565 -24.96 30.05 -26.70
C HIS A 565 -24.41 31.45 -27.01
N ASP A 566 -23.32 31.56 -27.76
CA ASP A 566 -22.75 32.85 -28.13
C ASP A 566 -23.66 33.64 -29.08
N VAL A 567 -24.34 32.97 -30.01
CA VAL A 567 -25.39 33.56 -30.84
C VAL A 567 -26.54 34.10 -29.97
N LEU A 568 -27.01 33.32 -29.00
CA LEU A 568 -28.03 33.78 -28.06
C LEU A 568 -27.55 34.95 -27.21
N LYS A 569 -26.29 34.94 -26.78
CA LYS A 569 -25.69 36.06 -26.02
C LYS A 569 -25.65 37.34 -26.85
N LEU A 570 -25.34 37.24 -28.14
CA LEU A 570 -25.42 38.37 -29.08
C LEU A 570 -26.85 38.85 -29.26
N GLU A 571 -27.83 37.94 -29.33
CA GLU A 571 -29.23 38.31 -29.44
C GLU A 571 -29.76 38.98 -28.17
N VAL A 572 -29.39 38.48 -26.98
CA VAL A 572 -29.69 39.13 -25.70
C VAL A 572 -29.07 40.52 -25.65
N LYS A 573 -27.82 40.69 -26.10
CA LYS A 573 -27.19 42.01 -26.18
C LYS A 573 -27.97 42.94 -27.11
N ARG A 574 -28.33 42.47 -28.30
CA ARG A 574 -29.15 43.24 -29.26
C ARG A 574 -30.51 43.65 -28.68
N LEU A 575 -31.18 42.75 -27.98
CA LEU A 575 -32.47 43.05 -27.33
C LEU A 575 -32.31 44.02 -26.16
N ARG A 576 -31.22 43.92 -25.41
CA ARG A 576 -30.88 44.86 -24.33
C ARG A 576 -30.60 46.25 -24.88
N ASP A 577 -29.81 46.36 -25.94
CA ASP A 577 -29.52 47.64 -26.59
C ASP A 577 -30.82 48.26 -27.15
N ALA A 578 -31.66 47.47 -27.82
CA ALA A 578 -32.97 47.94 -28.30
C ALA A 578 -33.92 48.35 -27.16
N LEU A 579 -33.85 47.70 -26.00
CA LEU A 579 -34.61 48.09 -24.82
C LEU A 579 -34.09 49.41 -24.24
N ASN A 580 -32.77 49.58 -24.16
CA ASN A 580 -32.15 50.83 -23.72
C ASN A 580 -32.51 51.99 -24.65
N ASP A 581 -32.45 51.80 -25.97
CA ASP A 581 -32.87 52.80 -26.95
C ASP A 581 -34.34 53.22 -26.75
N ARG A 582 -35.22 52.24 -26.46
CA ARG A 582 -36.63 52.51 -26.13
C ARG A 582 -36.79 53.23 -24.79
N SER A 583 -35.99 52.86 -23.79
CA SER A 583 -35.99 53.52 -22.47
C SER A 583 -35.56 54.97 -22.60
N ASP A 584 -34.50 55.25 -23.36
CA ASP A 584 -34.02 56.60 -23.64
C ASP A 584 -35.05 57.42 -24.43
N ALA A 585 -35.72 56.79 -25.42
CA ALA A 585 -36.81 57.42 -26.14
C ALA A 585 -37.99 57.77 -25.20
N VAL A 586 -38.40 56.85 -24.32
CA VAL A 586 -39.46 57.10 -23.32
C VAL A 586 -39.04 58.23 -22.36
N PHE A 587 -37.82 58.19 -21.84
CA PHE A 587 -37.28 59.24 -20.97
C PHE A 587 -37.28 60.61 -21.67
N SER A 588 -36.88 60.65 -22.94
CA SER A 588 -36.91 61.89 -23.73
C SER A 588 -38.33 62.43 -23.94
N LEU A 589 -39.31 61.54 -24.15
CA LEU A 589 -40.72 61.89 -24.30
C LEU A 589 -41.34 62.34 -22.97
N GLU A 590 -40.99 61.68 -21.87
CA GLU A 590 -41.40 62.08 -20.51
C GLU A 590 -40.84 63.44 -20.14
N ASN A 591 -39.55 63.69 -20.41
CA ASN A 591 -38.94 65.00 -20.21
C ASN A 591 -39.63 66.05 -21.07
N ARG A 592 -39.91 65.77 -22.35
CA ARG A 592 -40.64 66.69 -23.23
C ARG A 592 -42.07 66.93 -22.75
N LYS A 593 -42.77 65.91 -22.26
CA LYS A 593 -44.10 66.03 -21.65
C LYS A 593 -44.04 66.92 -20.41
N PHE A 594 -43.06 66.71 -19.54
CA PHE A 594 -42.85 67.50 -18.33
C PHE A 594 -42.56 68.97 -18.67
N GLN A 595 -41.68 69.24 -19.64
CA GLN A 595 -41.40 70.59 -20.13
C GLN A 595 -42.66 71.26 -20.70
N LEU A 596 -43.45 70.56 -21.51
CA LEU A 596 -44.71 71.07 -22.04
C LEU A 596 -45.73 71.34 -20.94
N GLN A 597 -45.80 70.47 -19.93
CA GLN A 597 -46.69 70.64 -18.78
C GLN A 597 -46.30 71.86 -17.95
N LEU A 598 -45.01 72.02 -17.65
CA LEU A 598 -44.50 73.19 -16.94
C LEU A 598 -44.77 74.48 -17.73
N SER A 599 -44.50 74.49 -19.04
CA SER A 599 -44.80 75.62 -19.92
C SER A 599 -46.29 75.95 -19.98
N MET A 600 -47.17 74.92 -19.97
CA MET A 600 -48.62 75.12 -19.90
C MET A 600 -49.07 75.68 -18.55
N ASP A 601 -48.48 75.22 -17.44
CA ASP A 601 -48.79 75.71 -16.10
C ASP A 601 -48.29 77.16 -15.91
N GLU A 602 -47.09 77.48 -16.41
CA GLU A 602 -46.59 78.86 -16.49
C GLU A 602 -47.54 79.74 -17.31
N ARG A 603 -47.94 79.28 -18.50
CA ARG A 603 -48.86 80.04 -19.35
C ARG A 603 -50.24 80.21 -18.70
N LYS A 604 -50.71 79.20 -17.97
CA LYS A 604 -51.96 79.26 -17.21
C LYS A 604 -51.85 80.28 -16.08
N HIS A 605 -50.74 80.30 -15.35
CA HIS A 605 -50.49 81.28 -14.30
C HIS A 605 -50.37 82.70 -14.86
N GLU A 606 -49.67 82.89 -15.99
CA GLU A 606 -49.63 84.17 -16.71
C GLU A 606 -51.06 84.65 -17.06
N VAL A 607 -51.89 83.77 -17.63
CA VAL A 607 -53.29 84.09 -17.97
C VAL A 607 -54.11 84.39 -16.71
N GLU A 608 -53.87 83.69 -15.61
CA GLU A 608 -54.54 83.92 -14.33
C GLU A 608 -54.17 85.30 -13.76
N VAL A 609 -52.89 85.66 -13.73
CA VAL A 609 -52.42 87.00 -13.33
C VAL A 609 -53.01 88.08 -14.25
N HIS A 610 -53.05 87.85 -15.57
CA HIS A 610 -53.70 88.77 -16.51
C HIS A 610 -55.20 88.92 -16.21
N ARG A 611 -55.88 87.82 -15.89
CA ARG A 611 -57.30 87.82 -15.53
C ARG A 611 -57.53 88.56 -14.21
N GLU A 612 -56.69 88.37 -13.20
CA GLU A 612 -56.75 89.09 -11.93
C GLU A 612 -56.52 90.60 -12.13
N LEU A 613 -55.55 90.97 -12.97
CA LEU A 613 -55.32 92.36 -13.35
C LEU A 613 -56.55 92.97 -14.03
N LEU A 614 -57.16 92.26 -14.98
CA LEU A 614 -58.40 92.69 -15.64
C LEU A 614 -59.55 92.78 -14.63
N ALA A 615 -59.67 91.86 -13.67
CA ALA A 615 -60.67 91.90 -12.63
C ALA A 615 -60.47 93.10 -11.68
N ALA A 616 -59.22 93.44 -11.35
CA ALA A 616 -58.87 94.63 -10.57
C ALA A 616 -59.22 95.92 -11.34
N GLN A 617 -58.87 96.00 -12.64
CA GLN A 617 -59.27 97.11 -13.51
C GLN A 617 -60.81 97.24 -13.61
N LEU A 618 -61.51 96.12 -13.70
CA LEU A 618 -62.97 96.09 -13.73
C LEU A 618 -63.57 96.53 -12.38
N LYS A 619 -62.94 96.20 -11.26
CA LYS A 619 -63.33 96.70 -9.94
C LYS A 619 -63.12 98.21 -9.82
N MET A 620 -61.95 98.72 -10.23
CA MET A 620 -61.66 100.17 -10.23
C MET A 620 -62.66 100.94 -11.08
N THR A 621 -62.94 100.47 -12.30
CA THR A 621 -63.94 101.11 -13.18
C THR A 621 -65.36 101.05 -12.59
N ARG A 622 -65.74 99.96 -11.90
CA ARG A 622 -67.01 99.89 -11.16
C ARG A 622 -67.05 100.87 -10.00
N GLU A 623 -65.96 101.04 -9.26
CA GLU A 623 -65.84 102.03 -8.19
C GLU A 623 -65.94 103.46 -8.75
N ASP A 624 -65.34 103.74 -9.91
CA ASP A 624 -65.48 105.03 -10.60
C ASP A 624 -66.92 105.28 -11.07
N ILE A 625 -67.60 104.27 -11.63
CA ILE A 625 -69.02 104.34 -11.98
C ILE A 625 -69.86 104.58 -10.72
N HIS A 626 -69.55 103.90 -9.61
CA HIS A 626 -70.25 104.09 -8.35
C HIS A 626 -70.04 105.50 -7.79
N ARG A 627 -68.82 106.03 -7.87
CA ARG A 627 -68.49 107.40 -7.48
C ARG A 627 -69.23 108.42 -8.33
N ALA A 628 -69.21 108.26 -9.66
CA ALA A 628 -69.92 109.12 -10.59
C ALA A 628 -71.45 109.07 -10.38
N THR A 629 -72.01 107.90 -10.08
CA THR A 629 -73.44 107.77 -9.76
C THR A 629 -73.80 108.38 -8.41
N LEU A 630 -72.94 108.31 -7.39
CA LEU A 630 -73.11 109.03 -6.13
C LEU A 630 -73.07 110.55 -6.35
N GLU A 631 -72.09 111.06 -7.10
CA GLU A 631 -72.01 112.49 -7.45
C GLU A 631 -73.23 112.94 -8.25
N MET A 632 -73.72 112.13 -9.19
CA MET A 632 -74.95 112.40 -9.93
C MET A 632 -76.17 112.46 -8.98
N LYS A 633 -76.30 111.52 -8.03
CA LYS A 633 -77.38 111.53 -7.03
C LYS A 633 -77.29 112.75 -6.13
N GLU A 634 -76.10 113.13 -5.68
CA GLU A 634 -75.89 114.35 -4.88
C GLU A 634 -76.30 115.61 -5.65
N ARG A 635 -75.87 115.74 -6.91
CA ARG A 635 -76.28 116.86 -7.78
C ARG A 635 -77.80 116.86 -8.01
N SER A 636 -78.41 115.70 -8.23
CA SER A 636 -79.87 115.56 -8.38
C SER A 636 -80.62 115.99 -7.11
N MET A 637 -80.18 115.54 -5.93
CA MET A 637 -80.74 116.00 -4.64
C MET A 637 -80.57 117.50 -4.45
N ARG A 638 -79.45 118.08 -4.88
CA ARG A 638 -79.20 119.53 -4.81
C ARG A 638 -80.13 120.32 -5.74
N VAL A 639 -80.42 119.79 -6.93
CA VAL A 639 -81.45 120.34 -7.83
C VAL A 639 -82.84 120.25 -7.19
N GLY A 640 -83.21 119.12 -6.58
CA GLY A 640 -84.49 118.97 -5.88
C GLY A 640 -84.66 119.95 -4.70
N LYS A 641 -83.57 120.21 -3.95
CA LYS A 641 -83.55 121.25 -2.90
C LYS A 641 -83.73 122.66 -3.46
N LEU A 642 -83.20 122.95 -4.66
CA LEU A 642 -83.39 124.24 -5.33
C LEU A 642 -84.80 124.38 -5.90
N GLN A 643 -85.40 123.31 -6.43
CA GLN A 643 -86.81 123.27 -6.86
C GLN A 643 -87.78 123.54 -5.70
N THR A 644 -87.62 122.84 -4.57
CA THR A 644 -88.46 123.06 -3.38
C THR A 644 -88.29 124.49 -2.83
N LYS A 645 -87.07 125.04 -2.85
CA LYS A 645 -86.84 126.45 -2.48
C LYS A 645 -87.53 127.43 -3.44
N PHE A 646 -87.54 127.13 -4.74
CA PHE A 646 -88.26 127.92 -5.74
C PHE A 646 -89.79 127.85 -5.53
N GLU A 647 -90.35 126.67 -5.27
CA GLU A 647 -91.78 126.49 -4.96
C GLU A 647 -92.21 127.24 -3.69
N VAL A 648 -91.40 127.22 -2.63
CA VAL A 648 -91.67 127.97 -1.38
C VAL A 648 -91.63 129.49 -1.62
N LEU A 649 -90.71 129.98 -2.46
CA LEU A 649 -90.64 131.40 -2.83
C LEU A 649 -91.83 131.82 -3.69
N VAL A 650 -92.30 130.97 -4.60
CA VAL A 650 -93.51 131.21 -5.40
C VAL A 650 -94.79 131.13 -4.55
N GLY A 651 -94.83 130.28 -3.52
CA GLY A 651 -95.93 130.18 -2.55
C GLY A 651 -96.03 131.37 -1.58
N ARG A 652 -94.95 132.15 -1.39
CA ARG A 652 -94.93 133.35 -0.55
C ARG A 652 -95.36 134.64 -1.28
N VAL A 653 -95.51 134.59 -2.61
CA VAL A 653 -95.87 135.74 -3.47
C VAL A 653 -97.33 135.68 -3.96
N LYS A 654 -98.11 134.67 -3.53
CA LYS A 654 -99.56 134.61 -3.78
C LYS A 654 -100.34 134.18 -2.52
N ARG A 655 -100.78 135.16 -1.72
CA ARG A 655 -102.04 135.04 -0.95
C ARG A 655 -102.82 136.36 -1.04
N PRO A 656 -104.03 136.33 -1.64
CA PRO A 656 -105.06 137.32 -1.40
C PRO A 656 -105.76 137.03 -0.06
N ASP A 657 -106.11 138.12 0.62
CA ASP A 657 -107.26 138.34 1.50
C ASP A 657 -107.70 137.22 2.46
N GLY A 658 -107.46 137.45 3.75
CA GLY A 658 -108.29 136.93 4.83
C GLY A 658 -109.41 137.93 5.15
N PRO A 659 -110.68 137.50 5.25
CA PRO A 659 -111.81 138.37 5.57
C PRO A 659 -111.95 138.51 7.08
N ASP A 660 -111.88 139.74 7.58
CA ASP A 660 -112.74 140.30 8.64
C ASP A 660 -112.24 141.70 8.99
N GLY A 661 -112.75 142.68 8.23
CA GLY A 661 -112.46 144.09 8.43
C GLY A 661 -113.16 144.66 9.66
N ALA A 662 -112.38 145.15 10.63
CA ALA A 662 -112.76 146.17 11.61
C ALA A 662 -111.50 146.82 12.22
N GLU A 663 -111.56 148.13 12.48
CA GLU A 663 -110.43 149.03 12.76
C GLU A 663 -110.28 149.50 14.24
N PHE A 664 -109.02 149.57 14.70
CA PHE A 664 -108.29 150.40 15.71
C PHE A 664 -108.74 150.63 17.20
N SER A 665 -107.75 150.80 18.13
CA SER A 665 -107.40 152.11 18.82
C SER A 665 -106.65 152.05 20.20
N GLN A 666 -106.23 153.22 20.72
CA GLN A 666 -105.04 153.67 21.50
C GLN A 666 -105.10 153.63 23.06
N ALA A 667 -106.05 152.93 23.68
CA ALA A 667 -106.22 152.92 25.15
C ALA A 667 -105.24 151.99 25.93
N TYR A 668 -104.55 151.10 25.23
CA TYR A 668 -103.73 150.05 25.85
C TYR A 668 -102.46 150.57 26.55
N TYR A 669 -101.86 151.67 26.09
CA TYR A 669 -100.56 152.12 26.57
C TYR A 669 -100.58 152.93 27.87
N VAL A 670 -101.73 153.41 28.32
CA VAL A 670 -101.84 154.26 29.53
C VAL A 670 -101.95 153.43 30.82
N ILE A 671 -102.43 152.19 30.74
CA ILE A 671 -102.67 151.32 31.92
C ILE A 671 -101.36 150.69 32.43
N LYS A 672 -100.38 150.45 31.55
CA LYS A 672 -99.14 149.75 31.90
C LYS A 672 -98.17 150.58 32.77
N ALA A 673 -98.22 151.91 32.68
CA ALA A 673 -97.29 152.78 33.40
C ALA A 673 -97.65 153.02 34.88
N ALA A 674 -98.89 152.72 35.29
CA ALA A 674 -99.34 152.95 36.67
C ALA A 674 -98.99 151.79 37.64
N GLN A 675 -98.78 150.57 37.12
CA GLN A 675 -98.52 149.39 37.96
C GLN A 675 -97.10 149.32 38.51
N GLU A 676 -96.08 149.81 37.80
CA GLU A 676 -94.68 149.64 38.22
C GLU A 676 -94.26 150.48 39.43
N ARG A 677 -95.10 151.42 39.88
CA ARG A 677 -94.75 152.37 40.97
C ARG A 677 -95.14 151.89 42.38
N GLU A 678 -96.08 150.94 42.52
CA GLU A 678 -96.52 150.40 43.83
C GLU A 678 -95.68 149.19 44.30
N ASP A 679 -95.13 148.41 43.36
CA ASP A 679 -94.42 147.16 43.66
C ASP A 679 -93.08 147.34 44.39
N MET A 680 -92.44 148.50 44.28
CA MET A 680 -91.13 148.72 44.91
C MET A 680 -91.20 149.02 46.41
N GLN A 681 -92.35 149.46 46.92
CA GLN A 681 -92.49 149.82 48.34
C GLN A 681 -92.91 148.64 49.22
N ARG A 682 -93.61 147.62 48.68
CA ARG A 682 -93.96 146.38 49.40
C ARG A 682 -92.78 145.44 49.64
N ARG A 683 -91.74 145.48 48.80
CA ARG A 683 -90.57 144.59 48.93
C ARG A 683 -89.63 144.95 50.10
N GLY A 684 -89.74 146.16 50.66
CA GLY A 684 -88.94 146.58 51.81
C GLY A 684 -89.39 145.92 53.12
N ASP A 685 -90.69 145.88 53.38
CA ASP A 685 -91.23 145.39 54.65
C ASP A 685 -91.23 143.85 54.77
N GLU A 686 -91.16 143.13 53.65
CA GLU A 686 -91.06 141.66 53.62
C GLU A 686 -89.69 141.13 54.07
N LEU A 687 -88.61 141.91 53.92
CA LEU A 687 -87.25 141.45 54.24
C LEU A 687 -86.97 141.40 55.75
N ASP A 688 -87.56 142.31 56.54
CA ASP A 688 -87.39 142.33 58.01
C ASP A 688 -88.18 141.20 58.71
N ALA A 689 -89.28 140.73 58.12
CA ALA A 689 -90.02 139.57 58.61
C ALA A 689 -89.24 138.26 58.43
N ASN A 690 -88.37 138.18 57.42
CA ASN A 690 -87.60 136.97 57.10
C ASN A 690 -86.44 136.75 58.08
N ILE A 691 -85.86 137.80 58.66
CA ILE A 691 -84.75 137.68 59.61
C ILE A 691 -85.18 136.98 60.91
N ARG A 692 -86.37 137.28 61.42
CA ARG A 692 -86.90 136.64 62.65
C ARG A 692 -87.30 135.17 62.46
N LYS A 693 -87.54 134.73 61.22
CA LYS A 693 -87.72 133.31 60.89
C LYS A 693 -86.38 132.56 60.92
N ALA A 694 -85.32 133.17 60.39
CA ALA A 694 -83.99 132.55 60.34
C ALA A 694 -83.44 132.20 61.73
N GLU A 695 -83.71 132.99 62.77
CA GLU A 695 -83.25 132.69 64.14
C GLU A 695 -83.93 131.46 64.77
N LYS A 696 -85.19 131.18 64.42
CA LYS A 696 -85.88 129.96 64.86
C LYS A 696 -85.40 128.73 64.08
N GLU A 697 -84.99 128.91 62.83
CA GLU A 697 -84.40 127.87 62.00
C GLU A 697 -83.03 127.41 62.52
N VAL A 698 -82.21 128.33 63.07
CA VAL A 698 -80.90 127.97 63.67
C VAL A 698 -81.02 127.02 64.86
N LYS A 699 -82.00 127.22 65.75
CA LYS A 699 -82.24 126.29 66.88
C LYS A 699 -82.74 124.92 66.42
N ALA A 700 -83.54 124.86 65.35
CA ALA A 700 -83.93 123.60 64.74
C ALA A 700 -82.73 122.88 64.11
N LEU A 701 -81.82 123.63 63.48
CA LEU A 701 -80.58 123.13 62.85
C LEU A 701 -79.60 122.49 63.86
N GLU A 702 -79.51 123.02 65.07
CA GLU A 702 -78.66 122.45 66.13
C GLU A 702 -79.14 121.05 66.58
N THR A 703 -80.46 120.89 66.73
CA THR A 703 -81.06 119.59 67.05
C THR A 703 -80.95 118.57 65.91
N THR A 704 -80.96 119.00 64.64
CA THR A 704 -80.68 118.12 63.50
C THR A 704 -79.21 117.75 63.41
N LEU A 705 -78.29 118.65 63.75
CA LEU A 705 -76.84 118.36 63.77
C LEU A 705 -76.48 117.26 64.79
N GLY A 706 -77.10 117.28 65.97
CA GLY A 706 -76.93 116.24 66.99
C GLY A 706 -77.35 114.85 66.51
N LYS A 707 -78.49 114.75 65.82
CA LYS A 707 -78.98 113.48 65.24
C LYS A 707 -78.14 113.01 64.05
N ILE A 708 -77.59 113.94 63.25
CA ILE A 708 -76.70 113.62 62.12
C ILE A 708 -75.37 113.04 62.61
N ASN A 709 -74.78 113.59 63.67
CA ASN A 709 -73.50 113.09 64.20
C ASN A 709 -73.60 111.66 64.78
N GLN A 710 -74.70 111.35 65.49
CA GLN A 710 -74.92 110.00 66.02
C GLN A 710 -75.05 108.96 64.90
N LYS A 711 -75.81 109.27 63.83
CA LYS A 711 -75.95 108.39 62.66
C LYS A 711 -74.67 108.31 61.82
N ASN A 712 -73.91 109.39 61.64
CA ASN A 712 -72.61 109.36 60.93
C ASN A 712 -71.57 108.43 61.60
N ASN A 713 -71.60 108.30 62.93
CA ASN A 713 -70.72 107.37 63.63
C ASN A 713 -71.09 105.90 63.38
N VAL A 714 -72.39 105.57 63.29
CA VAL A 714 -72.82 104.21 62.94
C VAL A 714 -72.51 103.88 61.48
N PHE A 715 -72.61 104.87 60.57
CA PHE A 715 -72.27 104.69 59.14
C PHE A 715 -70.77 104.46 58.93
N ARG A 716 -69.91 105.18 59.68
CA ARG A 716 -68.46 104.94 59.66
C ARG A 716 -68.08 103.56 60.22
N GLY A 717 -68.86 103.02 61.15
CA GLY A 717 -68.69 101.67 61.67
C GLY A 717 -68.90 100.58 60.63
N SER A 718 -69.87 100.74 59.72
CA SER A 718 -70.19 99.72 58.69
C SER A 718 -69.28 99.76 57.45
N ILE A 719 -68.38 100.75 57.33
CA ILE A 719 -67.49 100.94 56.16
C ILE A 719 -66.04 100.49 56.46
N LYS A 720 -65.70 100.11 57.70
CA LYS A 720 -64.38 99.54 58.00
C LYS A 720 -64.32 98.05 57.57
N PRO A 721 -63.41 97.64 56.67
CA PRO A 721 -63.21 96.23 56.34
C PRO A 721 -62.55 95.46 57.50
N VAL A 722 -63.02 94.24 57.76
CA VAL A 722 -62.36 93.25 58.62
C VAL A 722 -61.00 92.90 57.99
N LYS A 723 -59.93 92.84 58.79
CA LYS A 723 -58.59 92.42 58.33
C LYS A 723 -58.55 90.88 58.25
N ASP A 724 -58.12 90.32 57.10
CA ASP A 724 -57.42 89.02 57.01
C ASP A 724 -56.57 88.91 55.71
N ASP A 725 -55.31 88.54 55.94
CA ASP A 725 -54.29 87.81 55.16
C ASP A 725 -53.64 88.32 53.85
N GLY A 726 -52.31 88.48 53.90
CA GLY A 726 -51.45 88.92 52.79
C GLY A 726 -50.07 88.25 52.70
N ASP A 727 -49.87 87.05 53.24
CA ASP A 727 -48.54 86.40 53.31
C ASP A 727 -48.33 85.18 52.35
N ASP A 728 -49.39 84.59 51.79
CA ASP A 728 -49.26 83.33 51.01
C ASP A 728 -48.89 83.51 49.52
N ALA A 729 -49.17 84.67 48.90
CA ALA A 729 -49.00 84.82 47.44
C ALA A 729 -47.54 85.02 46.98
N LEU A 730 -46.62 85.36 47.89
CA LEU A 730 -45.22 85.67 47.57
C LEU A 730 -44.33 84.41 47.55
N THR A 731 -44.64 83.42 48.38
CA THR A 731 -43.88 82.16 48.49
C THR A 731 -44.11 81.25 47.27
N GLU A 732 -45.34 81.22 46.76
CA GLU A 732 -45.71 80.39 45.61
C GLU A 732 -45.05 80.85 44.29
N ARG A 733 -44.87 82.17 44.13
CA ARG A 733 -44.22 82.77 42.95
C ARG A 733 -42.72 82.47 42.89
N ALA A 734 -42.04 82.33 44.02
CA ALA A 734 -40.61 82.02 44.07
C ALA A 734 -40.32 80.57 43.66
N ALA A 735 -41.12 79.61 44.15
CA ALA A 735 -40.95 78.19 43.86
C ALA A 735 -41.18 77.81 42.38
N LEU A 736 -42.04 78.56 41.67
CA LEU A 736 -42.29 78.34 40.24
C LEU A 736 -41.14 78.83 39.35
N ARG A 737 -40.41 79.86 39.78
CA ARG A 737 -39.26 80.40 39.02
C ARG A 737 -38.07 79.46 39.05
N GLU A 738 -37.78 78.88 40.22
CA GLU A 738 -36.69 77.92 40.41
C GLU A 738 -36.90 76.62 39.61
N LYS A 739 -38.15 76.18 39.43
CA LYS A 739 -38.48 75.02 38.58
C LYS A 739 -38.26 75.29 37.09
N LEU A 740 -38.46 76.54 36.65
CA LEU A 740 -38.26 76.94 35.26
C LEU A 740 -36.76 76.93 34.90
N ASP A 741 -35.92 77.52 35.74
CA ASP A 741 -34.48 77.63 35.50
C ASP A 741 -33.81 76.24 35.44
N ASN A 742 -34.16 75.33 36.36
CA ASN A 742 -33.67 73.94 36.35
C ASN A 742 -34.03 73.14 35.09
N ALA A 743 -35.16 73.46 34.44
CA ALA A 743 -35.56 72.80 33.20
C ALA A 743 -34.76 73.31 31.99
N TYR A 744 -34.45 74.61 31.97
CA TYR A 744 -33.63 75.22 30.93
C TYR A 744 -32.20 74.69 30.94
N ASP A 745 -31.59 74.52 32.12
CA ASP A 745 -30.21 74.00 32.23
C ASP A 745 -30.09 72.54 31.75
N LYS A 746 -31.07 71.68 32.05
CA LYS A 746 -31.10 70.30 31.53
C LYS A 746 -31.23 70.23 30.01
N MET A 747 -32.03 71.11 29.42
CA MET A 747 -32.20 71.18 27.96
C MET A 747 -30.90 71.62 27.28
N LYS A 748 -30.18 72.57 27.87
CA LYS A 748 -28.90 73.05 27.34
C LYS A 748 -27.83 71.97 27.37
N PHE A 749 -27.71 71.23 28.49
CA PHE A 749 -26.77 70.12 28.60
C PHE A 749 -27.01 69.03 27.55
N LYS A 750 -28.27 68.67 27.30
CA LYS A 750 -28.63 67.65 26.29
C LYS A 750 -28.30 68.07 24.86
N ARG A 751 -28.44 69.36 24.53
CA ARG A 751 -28.02 69.89 23.22
C ARG A 751 -26.51 69.90 23.03
N GLU A 752 -25.75 70.17 24.09
CA GLU A 752 -24.28 70.12 24.03
C GLU A 752 -23.78 68.68 23.85
N GLU A 753 -24.40 67.71 24.53
CA GLU A 753 -24.10 66.27 24.40
C GLU A 753 -24.41 65.74 22.98
N GLU A 754 -25.53 66.16 22.38
CA GLU A 754 -25.89 65.82 21.00
C GLU A 754 -24.89 66.39 19.98
N ALA A 755 -24.47 67.64 20.17
CA ALA A 755 -23.48 68.28 19.29
C ALA A 755 -22.08 67.67 19.41
N THR A 756 -21.70 67.10 20.56
CA THR A 756 -20.45 66.34 20.69
C THR A 756 -20.52 65.00 19.97
N LEU A 757 -21.62 64.27 20.11
CA LEU A 757 -21.79 62.97 19.45
C LEU A 757 -21.84 63.08 17.92
N GLN A 758 -22.43 64.16 17.39
CA GLN A 758 -22.43 64.43 15.95
C GLN A 758 -21.01 64.66 15.39
N ARG A 759 -20.18 65.43 16.10
CA ARG A 759 -18.78 65.65 15.69
C ARG A 759 -17.94 64.38 15.76
N ASP A 760 -18.16 63.54 16.76
CA ASP A 760 -17.44 62.27 16.88
C ASP A 760 -17.80 61.30 15.75
N LEU A 761 -19.07 61.30 15.33
CA LEU A 761 -19.54 60.52 14.18
C LEU A 761 -18.89 61.00 12.88
N GLU A 762 -18.93 62.31 12.60
CA GLU A 762 -18.28 62.92 11.42
C GLU A 762 -16.78 62.61 11.39
N ALA A 763 -16.08 62.74 12.53
CA ALA A 763 -14.66 62.41 12.63
C ALA A 763 -14.37 60.91 12.45
N SER A 764 -15.31 60.03 12.78
CA SER A 764 -15.20 58.59 12.51
C SER A 764 -15.42 58.27 11.03
N GLU A 765 -16.38 58.92 10.38
CA GLU A 765 -16.65 58.76 8.95
C GLU A 765 -15.49 59.24 8.08
N ASP A 766 -14.90 60.39 8.42
CA ASP A 766 -13.73 60.90 7.71
C ASP A 766 -12.49 60.01 7.89
N ARG A 767 -12.32 59.39 9.07
CA ARG A 767 -11.26 58.38 9.28
C ARG A 767 -11.49 57.13 8.43
N MET A 768 -12.73 56.67 8.32
CA MET A 768 -13.06 55.51 7.47
C MET A 768 -12.83 55.81 5.99
N ARG A 769 -13.13 57.03 5.51
CA ARG A 769 -12.81 57.44 4.12
C ARG A 769 -11.31 57.45 3.84
N ARG A 770 -10.51 58.04 4.74
CA ARG A 770 -9.04 58.06 4.59
C ARG A 770 -8.44 56.66 4.56
N LEU A 771 -8.90 55.76 5.44
CA LEU A 771 -8.44 54.37 5.44
C LEU A 771 -8.84 53.61 4.16
N ALA A 772 -9.98 53.96 3.54
CA ALA A 772 -10.38 53.39 2.26
C ALA A 772 -9.52 53.91 1.10
N GLU A 773 -9.23 55.21 1.07
CA GLU A 773 -8.32 55.83 0.09
C GLU A 773 -6.90 55.24 0.22
N GLU A 774 -6.38 55.10 1.46
CA GLU A 774 -5.08 54.47 1.72
C GLU A 774 -5.04 53.00 1.28
N ALA A 775 -6.15 52.27 1.39
CA ALA A 775 -6.24 50.88 0.92
C ALA A 775 -6.24 50.81 -0.62
N GLU A 776 -6.94 51.72 -1.29
CA GLU A 776 -6.93 51.81 -2.77
C GLU A 776 -5.54 52.18 -3.30
N ASP A 777 -4.84 53.12 -2.65
CA ASP A 777 -3.48 53.51 -3.01
C ASP A 777 -2.47 52.34 -2.80
N LEU A 778 -2.64 51.56 -1.73
CA LEU A 778 -1.83 50.36 -1.48
C LEU A 778 -2.10 49.25 -2.51
N ASP A 779 -3.36 49.04 -2.90
CA ASP A 779 -3.71 48.06 -3.93
C ASP A 779 -3.19 48.46 -5.31
N ALA A 780 -3.22 49.76 -5.65
CA ALA A 780 -2.60 50.29 -6.86
C ALA A 780 -1.07 50.08 -6.85
N SER A 781 -0.43 50.35 -5.71
CA SER A 781 1.02 50.11 -5.53
C SER A 781 1.38 48.62 -5.63
N LEU A 782 0.52 47.72 -5.12
CA LEU A 782 0.72 46.27 -5.23
C LEU A 782 0.51 45.74 -6.66
N ALA A 783 -0.38 46.38 -7.44
CA ALA A 783 -0.56 46.05 -8.85
C ALA A 783 0.68 46.47 -9.66
N GLU A 784 1.18 47.68 -9.45
CA GLU A 784 2.40 48.18 -10.11
C GLU A 784 3.61 47.31 -9.78
N LEU A 785 3.80 46.91 -8.51
CA LEU A 785 4.87 45.99 -8.09
C LEU A 785 4.74 44.58 -8.70
N ARG A 786 3.52 44.11 -8.97
CA ARG A 786 3.30 42.81 -9.64
C ARG A 786 3.63 42.88 -11.13
N ASP A 787 3.29 43.97 -11.79
CA ASP A 787 3.62 44.18 -13.19
C ASP A 787 5.14 44.36 -13.38
N ASP A 788 5.80 45.08 -12.47
CA ASP A 788 7.27 45.19 -12.44
C ASP A 788 7.95 43.83 -12.18
N ALA A 789 7.40 43.01 -11.29
CA ALA A 789 7.92 41.66 -11.03
C ALA A 789 7.76 40.74 -12.26
N ALA A 790 6.62 40.81 -12.95
CA ALA A 790 6.38 40.05 -14.19
C ALA A 790 7.34 40.49 -15.31
N GLY A 791 7.54 41.81 -15.48
CA GLY A 791 8.53 42.34 -16.42
C GLY A 791 9.96 41.93 -16.08
N GLY A 792 10.30 41.86 -14.79
CA GLY A 792 11.60 41.37 -14.31
C GLY A 792 11.81 39.87 -14.55
N GLU A 793 10.78 39.04 -14.39
CA GLU A 793 10.84 37.60 -14.72
C GLU A 793 11.04 37.37 -16.21
N ASP A 794 10.37 38.14 -17.07
CA ASP A 794 10.53 38.06 -18.52
C ASP A 794 11.93 38.52 -18.96
N ALA A 795 12.45 39.61 -18.38
CA ALA A 795 13.82 40.07 -18.63
C ALA A 795 14.88 39.05 -18.17
N LEU A 796 14.68 38.39 -17.02
CA LEU A 796 15.56 37.32 -16.54
C LEU A 796 15.51 36.09 -17.45
N ARG A 797 14.34 35.75 -17.99
CA ARG A 797 14.18 34.66 -18.95
C ARG A 797 14.91 34.96 -20.26
N GLU A 798 14.77 36.17 -20.78
CA GLU A 798 15.44 36.60 -22.01
C GLU A 798 16.97 36.67 -21.83
N ALA A 799 17.45 37.16 -20.69
CA ALA A 799 18.88 37.16 -20.33
C ALA A 799 19.45 35.74 -20.15
N ALA A 800 18.68 34.80 -19.57
CA ALA A 800 19.08 33.40 -19.46
C ALA A 800 19.18 32.71 -20.82
N GLU A 801 18.24 33.00 -21.73
CA GLU A 801 18.27 32.49 -23.11
C GLU A 801 19.40 33.10 -23.95
N ALA A 802 19.73 34.38 -23.74
CA ALA A 802 20.89 35.02 -24.36
C ALA A 802 22.22 34.42 -23.83
N ALA A 803 22.33 34.20 -22.51
CA ALA A 803 23.51 33.58 -21.89
C ALA A 803 23.68 32.10 -22.27
N ALA A 804 22.58 31.37 -22.52
CA ALA A 804 22.64 30.01 -23.03
C ALA A 804 23.17 29.97 -24.47
N ARG A 805 22.68 30.87 -25.34
CA ARG A 805 23.15 31.01 -26.72
C ARG A 805 24.62 31.37 -26.81
N SER A 806 25.09 32.34 -26.01
CA SER A 806 26.51 32.73 -26.01
C SER A 806 27.43 31.62 -25.50
N ARG A 807 26.98 30.82 -24.51
CA ARG A 807 27.72 29.64 -24.03
C ARG A 807 27.79 28.53 -25.07
N GLU A 808 26.74 28.34 -25.86
CA GLU A 808 26.69 27.35 -26.92
C GLU A 808 27.61 27.74 -28.09
N GLU A 809 27.58 29.01 -28.50
CA GLU A 809 28.50 29.57 -29.50
C GLU A 809 29.97 29.45 -29.07
N LEU A 810 30.28 29.72 -27.79
CA LEU A 810 31.64 29.59 -27.30
C LEU A 810 32.09 28.13 -27.17
N ARG A 811 31.18 27.22 -26.78
CA ARG A 811 31.46 25.78 -26.76
C ARG A 811 31.79 25.26 -28.15
N GLU A 812 31.09 25.73 -29.18
CA GLU A 812 31.42 25.39 -30.56
C GLU A 812 32.79 25.94 -31.00
N GLU A 813 33.18 27.14 -30.58
CA GLU A 813 34.52 27.68 -30.85
C GLU A 813 35.62 26.93 -30.10
N GLN A 814 35.38 26.52 -28.85
CA GLN A 814 36.28 25.66 -28.08
C GLN A 814 36.46 24.29 -28.75
N GLU A 815 35.37 23.67 -29.25
CA GLU A 815 35.45 22.40 -29.97
C GLU A 815 36.20 22.53 -31.32
N LYS A 816 35.99 23.63 -32.06
CA LYS A 816 36.74 23.95 -33.29
C LYS A 816 38.24 24.18 -33.01
N TYR A 817 38.58 24.75 -31.85
CA TYR A 817 39.96 24.93 -31.41
C TYR A 817 40.63 23.61 -31.02
N ARG A 818 39.97 22.77 -30.20
CA ARG A 818 40.47 21.42 -29.85
C ARG A 818 40.77 20.57 -31.07
N ALA A 819 39.91 20.63 -32.08
CA ALA A 819 40.08 19.93 -33.34
C ALA A 819 41.30 20.41 -34.15
N LYS A 820 41.67 21.69 -34.07
CA LYS A 820 42.86 22.26 -34.74
C LYS A 820 44.17 22.04 -33.98
N ALA A 821 44.12 21.99 -32.65
CA ALA A 821 45.31 21.90 -31.79
C ALA A 821 45.73 20.45 -31.44
N GLY A 822 44.87 19.45 -31.70
CA GLY A 822 45.23 18.03 -31.53
C GLY A 822 45.40 17.58 -30.07
N LEU A 823 44.60 18.15 -29.16
CA LEU A 823 44.61 17.84 -27.73
C LEU A 823 43.69 16.64 -27.42
N ALA A 824 44.12 15.75 -26.51
CA ALA A 824 43.34 14.60 -26.06
C ALA A 824 42.34 14.97 -24.94
N GLU A 825 41.30 14.15 -24.73
CA GLU A 825 40.28 14.37 -23.69
C GLU A 825 40.91 14.56 -22.29
N GLY A 826 40.89 15.80 -21.80
CA GLY A 826 41.30 16.16 -20.43
C GLY A 826 42.45 17.17 -20.33
N GLU A 827 43.14 17.52 -21.42
CA GLU A 827 44.18 18.56 -21.39
C GLU A 827 43.61 19.93 -21.79
N GLN A 828 43.67 20.90 -20.86
CA GLN A 828 43.23 22.28 -21.09
C GLN A 828 44.35 23.08 -21.75
N GLY A 829 44.09 23.64 -22.95
CA GLY A 829 44.99 24.57 -23.61
C GLY A 829 45.01 25.94 -22.92
N LEU A 830 46.12 26.67 -23.03
CA LEU A 830 46.26 28.02 -22.45
C LEU A 830 45.21 29.01 -22.97
N GLU A 831 44.81 28.87 -24.25
CA GLU A 831 43.78 29.71 -24.88
C GLU A 831 42.35 29.31 -24.45
N GLU A 832 42.11 28.04 -24.07
CA GLU A 832 40.84 27.63 -23.45
C GLU A 832 40.69 28.19 -22.04
N LEU A 833 41.79 28.24 -21.28
CA LEU A 833 41.79 28.84 -19.95
C LEU A 833 41.54 30.36 -20.01
N ASP A 834 42.05 31.03 -21.05
CA ASP A 834 41.84 32.46 -21.25
C ASP A 834 40.42 32.77 -21.73
N LEU A 835 39.86 31.95 -22.64
CA LEU A 835 38.45 32.04 -23.07
C LEU A 835 37.49 31.80 -21.91
N THR A 836 37.70 30.78 -21.09
CA THR A 836 36.87 30.52 -19.90
C THR A 836 37.05 31.58 -18.81
N CYS A 837 38.24 32.16 -18.66
CA CYS A 837 38.43 33.34 -17.80
C CYS A 837 37.72 34.59 -18.32
N GLN A 838 37.65 34.78 -19.65
CA GLN A 838 36.90 35.86 -20.27
C GLN A 838 35.39 35.65 -20.09
N GLU A 839 34.87 34.43 -20.26
CA GLU A 839 33.47 34.10 -19.94
C GLU A 839 33.11 34.38 -18.48
N LEU A 840 33.97 33.95 -17.54
CA LEU A 840 33.74 34.21 -16.12
C LEU A 840 33.77 35.71 -15.83
N ARG A 841 34.65 36.48 -16.49
CA ARG A 841 34.71 37.94 -16.34
C ARG A 841 33.49 38.64 -16.95
N GLU A 842 33.05 38.25 -18.13
CA GLU A 842 31.86 38.83 -18.76
C GLU A 842 30.57 38.43 -18.03
N GLY A 843 30.44 37.16 -17.62
CA GLY A 843 29.34 36.69 -16.78
C GLY A 843 29.29 37.42 -15.43
N THR A 844 30.44 37.67 -14.80
CA THR A 844 30.51 38.47 -13.57
C THR A 844 30.15 39.93 -13.85
N ARG A 845 30.53 40.48 -15.01
CA ARG A 845 30.22 41.87 -15.39
C ARG A 845 28.72 42.07 -15.65
N VAL A 846 28.06 41.13 -16.31
CA VAL A 846 26.60 41.15 -16.56
C VAL A 846 25.82 40.98 -15.26
N ALA A 847 26.22 40.03 -14.41
CA ALA A 847 25.59 39.86 -13.09
C ALA A 847 25.72 41.12 -12.22
N VAL A 848 26.89 41.80 -12.28
CA VAL A 848 27.10 43.07 -11.56
C VAL A 848 26.32 44.23 -12.17
N SER A 849 26.10 44.28 -13.49
CA SER A 849 25.28 45.33 -14.12
C SER A 849 23.80 45.18 -13.83
N GLU A 850 23.28 43.95 -13.84
CA GLU A 850 21.88 43.66 -13.50
C GLU A 850 21.61 43.92 -12.02
N LEU A 851 22.50 43.49 -11.12
CA LEU A 851 22.42 43.84 -9.69
C LEU A 851 22.47 45.35 -9.45
N LYS A 852 23.16 46.10 -10.32
CA LYS A 852 23.22 47.56 -10.25
C LYS A 852 21.92 48.21 -10.75
N ALA A 853 21.26 47.65 -11.77
CA ALA A 853 19.96 48.12 -12.26
C ALA A 853 18.84 47.87 -11.23
N VAL A 854 18.81 46.68 -10.63
CA VAL A 854 17.85 46.32 -9.57
C VAL A 854 18.07 47.16 -8.30
N ALA A 855 19.33 47.41 -7.93
CA ALA A 855 19.68 48.30 -6.82
C ALA A 855 19.28 49.78 -7.05
N ALA A 856 19.22 50.23 -8.31
CA ALA A 856 18.78 51.58 -8.65
C ALA A 856 17.25 51.75 -8.60
N ALA A 857 16.49 50.69 -8.88
CA ALA A 857 15.03 50.69 -8.83
C ALA A 857 14.46 50.57 -7.40
N HIS A 858 15.20 49.94 -6.47
CA HIS A 858 14.74 49.73 -5.10
C HIS A 858 15.80 50.17 -4.04
N PRO A 859 15.75 51.42 -3.56
CA PRO A 859 16.75 51.99 -2.64
C PRO A 859 16.88 51.25 -1.29
N ALA A 860 15.80 50.65 -0.79
CA ALA A 860 15.80 49.88 0.46
C ALA A 860 16.62 48.57 0.38
N LEU A 861 16.76 47.99 -0.82
CA LEU A 861 17.58 46.80 -1.07
C LEU A 861 19.08 47.11 -0.98
N VAL A 862 19.48 48.35 -1.27
CA VAL A 862 20.87 48.82 -1.17
C VAL A 862 21.34 48.87 0.27
N GLU A 863 20.51 49.33 1.21
CA GLU A 863 20.83 49.32 2.65
C GLU A 863 20.92 47.90 3.21
N LEU A 864 20.04 46.99 2.76
CA LEU A 864 20.03 45.60 3.21
C LEU A 864 21.27 44.81 2.71
N LEU A 865 21.68 45.04 1.45
CA LEU A 865 22.87 44.43 0.86
C LEU A 865 24.17 44.99 1.46
N ALA A 866 24.20 46.29 1.78
CA ALA A 866 25.29 46.91 2.51
C ALA A 866 25.43 46.36 3.94
N GLY A 867 24.31 46.07 4.61
CA GLY A 867 24.27 45.42 5.94
C GLY A 867 24.82 43.99 5.95
N HIS A 868 24.75 43.28 4.81
CA HIS A 868 25.31 41.93 4.65
C HIS A 868 26.72 41.92 4.02
N GLY A 869 27.37 43.07 3.89
CA GLY A 869 28.79 43.18 3.49
C GLY A 869 29.06 43.14 1.99
N VAL A 870 28.03 43.24 1.13
CA VAL A 870 28.20 43.27 -0.33
C VAL A 870 28.23 44.73 -0.80
N LYS A 871 29.41 45.22 -1.22
CA LYS A 871 29.57 46.56 -1.82
C LYS A 871 29.42 46.51 -3.34
N LEU A 872 28.36 47.13 -3.87
CA LEU A 872 28.19 47.33 -5.31
C LEU A 872 29.15 48.43 -5.83
N PRO A 873 29.75 48.29 -7.04
CA PRO A 873 30.64 49.31 -7.60
C PRO A 873 29.85 50.55 -8.05
N GLY A 874 29.90 51.60 -7.23
CA GLY A 874 29.24 52.88 -7.48
C GLY A 874 29.77 53.60 -8.71
N ASP A 875 28.89 54.25 -9.48
CA ASP A 875 29.30 55.32 -10.39
C ASP A 875 28.84 56.67 -9.86
N VAL A 876 29.70 57.64 -10.05
CA VAL A 876 29.68 58.99 -9.48
C VAL A 876 28.78 59.88 -10.34
N GLY A 877 27.78 60.56 -9.75
CA GLY A 877 26.88 61.40 -10.55
C GLY A 877 25.85 62.26 -9.82
N GLY A 878 26.29 63.17 -8.94
CA GLY A 878 25.82 64.57 -8.92
C GLY A 878 24.43 64.99 -8.37
N ARG A 879 24.50 65.83 -7.32
CA ARG A 879 23.75 67.10 -7.06
C ARG A 879 22.32 67.08 -6.48
N ALA A 880 22.27 67.29 -5.16
CA ALA A 880 21.69 68.45 -4.43
C ALA A 880 20.45 69.21 -4.97
N ALA A 881 19.39 69.25 -4.14
CA ALA A 881 18.58 70.41 -3.74
C ALA A 881 17.58 69.94 -2.63
N SER A 882 17.71 70.31 -1.34
CA SER A 882 17.20 71.53 -0.69
C SER A 882 15.70 71.76 -0.93
N GLU A 883 14.82 71.55 0.04
CA GLU A 883 14.19 72.55 0.94
C GLU A 883 12.84 71.91 1.36
N GLN A 884 12.20 72.08 2.52
CA GLN A 884 12.29 72.94 3.67
C GLN A 884 11.44 72.25 4.74
N SER A 885 11.94 72.16 5.97
CA SER A 885 11.09 71.99 7.15
C SER A 885 10.83 73.37 7.72
N SER A 886 9.57 73.77 7.83
CA SER A 886 9.17 74.83 8.74
C SER A 886 7.72 74.66 9.17
N TYR A 887 7.53 74.52 10.49
CA TYR A 887 6.50 75.18 11.31
C TYR A 887 5.01 74.99 10.94
N VAL A 888 4.02 74.87 11.83
CA VAL A 888 3.83 74.67 13.26
C VAL A 888 2.33 74.96 13.48
N LEU A 889 1.69 74.23 14.40
CA LEU A 889 0.43 74.55 15.11
C LEU A 889 -0.86 74.77 14.28
N GLN A 890 -1.82 73.86 14.47
CA GLN A 890 -2.77 74.01 15.59
C GLN A 890 -3.04 72.68 16.27
#